data_AF-A0A081BLL4-F1
#
_entry.id   AF-A0A081BLL4-F1
#
_cell.length_a   1.000
_cell.length_b   1.000
_cell.length_c   1.000
_cell.angle_alpha   90.00
_cell.angle_beta   90.00
_cell.angle_gamma   90.00
#
_symmetry.space_group_name_H-M   'P 1'
#
loop_
_entity.id
_entity.type
_entity.pdbx_description
1 polymer ?
#
loop_
_entity_poly.entity_id
_entity_poly.type
_entity_poly.pdbx_seq_one_letter_code
_entity_poly.pdbx_strand_id
1 'polypeptide(L)'
;MRKHYMMFCVLLGVIHLLSACGTGTKRSGALYPPGANPGQLQCGGVEPGKTGTLVADTGFRPRPNGFSFANYGGGYREANLNPEAAWKIFGETACKRMKQEECVPTPALKLWVKTMNEAMGQGHCEGMATLSAWMFLAQDKLAAYGKPTAFDLDTTQADLLQDIAFYWTLQTLEPVVSEFNAFQQQPPSEILNTLISTMQQKTDWYTLGIYGSVGGHAVTPYAVEDVGNGVFWIHVYDNNYPCAYKYVEVDTNTETWHYAGAAINPAEDASPWSGTTGTMDLTSLSVRQQSMECPFCSEAQRCLQNAGLSVLVNGRGANIRATNAEGKQLSLQNGQAQNEIPGAKLLKLKGIFGEDRASLLILPPNAKYALDLGGIADVEEKSASIAMFTSCEGYALSGMSLSSGQINQIMMTDKGRFSYQAGGAQSPTFEAAFHNPDGNDTFYSISDFDIGDGRSISFEQDEDTGEIYIQDDDPEMEDFDLDIFTIDTEGEVEGISYKNIDVEDEGQVILHFGDDESFELYIDSDGDGISDSPPYEKSNESPDWDNYGYDDADVSESSGNSFDNNDADDSDSETTYSVNYAPSYESEWVDDYASEAISEKYEENDSDHSDDGDWDNNDDDDDSDHGDLDNDNGSDYDDGSDTGSDDSGSDDSANDPDSSGSDSSDGSDSGY
;
A
#
# COMPACT_ATOMS: atom_id res chain seq x y z
N MET A 1 69.57 8.23 -46.02
CA MET A 1 68.36 7.42 -46.22
C MET A 1 68.75 6.05 -46.76
N ARG A 2 69.03 5.13 -45.84
CA ARG A 2 69.51 3.76 -46.06
C ARG A 2 69.55 3.05 -44.69
N LYS A 3 69.33 1.73 -44.71
CA LYS A 3 69.66 0.67 -43.72
C LYS A 3 68.52 0.21 -42.78
N HIS A 4 68.29 -1.09 -42.51
CA HIS A 4 68.75 -2.39 -43.05
C HIS A 4 68.11 -3.55 -42.22
N TYR A 5 67.88 -4.72 -42.85
CA TYR A 5 67.82 -6.12 -42.33
C TYR A 5 66.75 -6.50 -41.27
N MET A 6 65.87 -7.50 -41.43
CA MET A 6 65.96 -8.94 -41.77
C MET A 6 66.31 -9.86 -40.57
N MET A 7 65.26 -10.53 -40.04
CA MET A 7 65.14 -11.98 -39.71
C MET A 7 66.00 -12.62 -38.59
N PHE A 8 65.35 -13.26 -37.61
CA PHE A 8 65.64 -14.66 -37.16
C PHE A 8 64.55 -15.22 -36.21
N CYS A 9 64.17 -16.49 -36.44
CA CYS A 9 63.28 -17.33 -35.61
C CYS A 9 64.09 -18.06 -34.50
N VAL A 10 63.49 -18.47 -33.38
CA VAL A 10 63.09 -19.86 -32.94
C VAL A 10 63.31 -19.83 -31.39
N LEU A 11 62.38 -20.22 -30.48
CA LEU A 11 62.17 -21.57 -29.94
C LEU A 11 61.06 -21.60 -28.85
N LEU A 12 60.43 -22.77 -28.70
CA LEU A 12 59.29 -23.17 -27.86
C LEU A 12 59.44 -23.02 -26.33
N GLY A 13 58.30 -22.95 -25.61
CA GLY A 13 58.19 -23.44 -24.23
C GLY A 13 56.92 -23.01 -23.46
N VAL A 14 56.00 -23.95 -23.23
CA VAL A 14 54.78 -23.87 -22.39
C VAL A 14 55.14 -23.82 -20.90
N ILE A 15 54.54 -22.93 -20.07
CA ILE A 15 54.09 -23.16 -18.68
C ILE A 15 52.94 -22.18 -18.32
N HIS A 16 51.86 -22.73 -17.75
CA HIS A 16 50.72 -22.06 -17.11
C HIS A 16 51.09 -21.14 -15.95
N LEU A 17 50.41 -19.99 -15.79
CA LEU A 17 49.92 -19.51 -14.49
C LEU A 17 48.86 -18.43 -14.65
N LEU A 18 47.81 -18.60 -13.85
CA LEU A 18 46.61 -17.78 -13.72
C LEU A 18 46.93 -16.34 -13.27
N SER A 19 46.15 -15.38 -13.74
CA SER A 19 45.65 -14.31 -12.88
C SER A 19 44.30 -13.81 -13.40
N ALA A 20 43.29 -14.02 -12.57
CA ALA A 20 41.92 -13.58 -12.74
C ALA A 20 41.77 -12.14 -12.20
N CYS A 21 41.06 -11.31 -12.95
CA CYS A 21 40.22 -10.22 -12.42
C CYS A 21 39.39 -9.68 -13.59
N GLY A 22 38.20 -10.25 -13.76
CA GLY A 22 37.12 -9.67 -14.52
C GLY A 22 35.95 -9.54 -13.57
N THR A 23 35.75 -8.33 -13.05
CA THR A 23 34.64 -7.93 -12.20
C THR A 23 33.34 -8.02 -12.98
N GLY A 24 32.67 -9.17 -12.89
CA GLY A 24 31.25 -9.30 -13.18
C GLY A 24 30.49 -9.13 -11.87
N THR A 25 29.84 -7.98 -11.70
CA THR A 25 28.74 -7.82 -10.75
C THR A 25 27.63 -8.77 -11.17
N LYS A 26 27.58 -9.93 -10.51
CA LYS A 26 26.40 -10.80 -10.55
C LYS A 26 25.26 -10.00 -9.94
N ARG A 27 24.27 -9.61 -10.74
CA ARG A 27 22.92 -9.36 -10.24
C ARG A 27 22.53 -10.57 -9.40
N SER A 28 22.12 -10.36 -8.14
CA SER A 28 21.49 -11.39 -7.34
C SER A 28 20.19 -11.78 -8.05
N GLY A 29 20.24 -12.85 -8.83
CA GLY A 29 19.05 -13.41 -9.46
C GLY A 29 18.09 -13.85 -8.36
N ALA A 30 16.82 -13.49 -8.49
CA ALA A 30 15.75 -14.10 -7.72
C ALA A 30 15.91 -15.63 -7.73
N LEU A 31 15.84 -16.25 -6.55
CA LEU A 31 15.94 -17.71 -6.41
C LEU A 31 14.75 -18.45 -7.06
N TYR A 32 13.71 -17.73 -7.48
CA TYR A 32 12.49 -18.29 -8.04
C TYR A 32 12.04 -17.49 -9.29
N PRO A 33 12.19 -18.04 -10.50
CA PRO A 33 11.59 -17.44 -11.69
C PRO A 33 10.06 -17.59 -11.64
N PRO A 34 9.30 -16.64 -12.22
CA PRO A 34 7.87 -16.80 -12.46
C PRO A 34 7.60 -18.12 -13.22
N GLY A 35 6.62 -18.90 -12.77
CA GLY A 35 6.24 -20.16 -13.41
C GLY A 35 7.03 -21.41 -13.00
N ALA A 36 7.73 -21.40 -11.86
CA ALA A 36 8.32 -22.61 -11.30
C ALA A 36 7.22 -23.66 -11.01
N ASN A 37 7.42 -24.89 -11.50
CA ASN A 37 6.46 -25.97 -11.32
C ASN A 37 6.34 -26.32 -9.80
N PRO A 38 5.14 -26.30 -9.18
CA PRO A 38 4.97 -26.47 -7.74
C PRO A 38 5.60 -27.76 -7.19
N GLY A 39 5.66 -28.82 -8.01
CA GLY A 39 6.27 -30.09 -7.67
C GLY A 39 7.81 -30.10 -7.58
N GLN A 40 8.48 -29.00 -7.99
CA GLN A 40 9.95 -28.86 -7.95
C GLN A 40 10.45 -27.86 -6.91
N LEU A 41 9.56 -27.18 -6.19
CA LEU A 41 9.95 -26.27 -5.10
C LEU A 41 10.55 -27.06 -3.94
N GLN A 42 11.85 -26.83 -3.67
CA GLN A 42 12.50 -27.35 -2.48
C GLN A 42 12.13 -26.48 -1.30
N CYS A 43 11.12 -26.92 -0.55
CA CYS A 43 10.71 -26.29 0.70
C CYS A 43 11.81 -26.50 1.76
N GLY A 44 12.15 -25.45 2.49
CA GLY A 44 13.23 -25.48 3.46
C GLY A 44 13.33 -24.19 4.25
N GLY A 45 14.14 -24.20 5.29
CA GLY A 45 14.33 -23.07 6.19
C GLY A 45 14.25 -23.48 7.64
N VAL A 46 13.89 -22.55 8.51
CA VAL A 46 13.78 -22.82 9.95
C VAL A 46 12.33 -23.05 10.32
N GLU A 47 11.95 -24.31 10.52
CA GLU A 47 10.60 -24.66 10.97
C GLU A 47 10.32 -24.13 12.39
N PRO A 48 9.06 -23.78 12.73
CA PRO A 48 8.71 -23.37 14.07
C PRO A 48 9.00 -24.42 15.14
N GLY A 49 9.50 -23.96 16.29
CA GLY A 49 9.77 -24.80 17.47
C GLY A 49 11.06 -25.63 17.36
N LYS A 50 11.98 -25.26 16.46
CA LYS A 50 13.29 -25.93 16.30
C LYS A 50 14.42 -25.21 17.01
N THR A 51 14.26 -23.94 17.35
CA THR A 51 15.30 -23.07 17.89
C THR A 51 15.03 -22.65 19.33
N GLY A 52 13.77 -22.69 19.76
CA GLY A 52 13.26 -22.21 21.04
C GLY A 52 11.90 -22.81 21.38
N THR A 53 11.16 -22.12 22.25
CA THR A 53 9.85 -22.57 22.71
C THR A 53 8.75 -21.96 21.86
N LEU A 54 7.91 -22.80 21.24
CA LEU A 54 6.74 -22.34 20.50
C LEU A 54 5.71 -21.76 21.48
N VAL A 55 5.42 -20.46 21.38
CA VAL A 55 4.50 -19.75 22.29
C VAL A 55 3.12 -19.52 21.67
N ALA A 56 3.02 -19.48 20.35
CA ALA A 56 1.76 -19.42 19.62
C ALA A 56 1.88 -20.10 18.25
N ASP A 57 0.83 -20.78 17.79
CA ASP A 57 0.80 -21.43 16.48
C ASP A 57 -0.65 -21.59 16.00
N THR A 58 -0.89 -21.12 14.79
CA THR A 58 -2.20 -21.17 14.13
C THR A 58 -2.45 -22.49 13.39
N GLY A 59 -1.39 -23.25 13.09
CA GLY A 59 -1.41 -24.42 12.23
C GLY A 59 -1.22 -24.14 10.74
N PHE A 60 -1.23 -22.87 10.30
CA PHE A 60 -0.91 -22.51 8.92
C PHE A 60 0.56 -22.79 8.63
N ARG A 61 0.87 -23.24 7.41
CA ARG A 61 2.24 -23.45 6.92
C ARG A 61 2.38 -22.97 5.47
N PRO A 62 3.56 -22.43 5.05
CA PRO A 62 3.81 -22.05 3.65
C PRO A 62 3.36 -23.11 2.64
N ARG A 63 3.62 -24.38 2.94
CA ARG A 63 2.98 -25.52 2.30
C ARG A 63 2.21 -26.33 3.36
N PRO A 64 0.92 -26.62 3.16
CA PRO A 64 0.16 -26.45 1.91
C PRO A 64 -0.70 -25.16 1.84
N ASN A 65 -0.56 -24.22 2.79
CA ASN A 65 -1.55 -23.15 2.96
C ASN A 65 -1.22 -21.85 2.24
N GLY A 66 0.04 -21.61 1.90
CA GLY A 66 0.45 -20.50 1.03
C GLY A 66 0.31 -20.84 -0.45
N PHE A 67 0.38 -19.84 -1.32
CA PHE A 67 0.48 -20.06 -2.76
C PHE A 67 1.83 -20.70 -3.14
N SER A 68 1.89 -21.38 -4.27
CA SER A 68 3.15 -21.96 -4.78
C SER A 68 3.93 -21.01 -5.70
N PHE A 69 3.31 -19.92 -6.16
CA PHE A 69 3.94 -18.92 -7.01
C PHE A 69 4.38 -17.71 -6.19
N ALA A 70 5.45 -17.06 -6.67
CA ALA A 70 5.97 -15.86 -6.05
C ALA A 70 5.10 -14.65 -6.37
N ASN A 71 5.14 -13.66 -5.49
CA ASN A 71 4.65 -12.32 -5.75
C ASN A 71 5.12 -11.78 -7.10
N TYR A 72 4.25 -11.03 -7.76
CA TYR A 72 4.41 -10.57 -9.13
C TYR A 72 4.00 -9.10 -9.29
N GLY A 73 4.65 -8.39 -10.20
CA GLY A 73 4.27 -7.05 -10.64
C GLY A 73 3.43 -7.07 -11.93
N GLY A 74 3.48 -6.00 -12.73
CA GLY A 74 2.68 -5.75 -13.94
C GLY A 74 2.88 -6.68 -15.15
N GLY A 75 3.31 -7.92 -14.94
CA GLY A 75 3.49 -8.94 -15.98
C GLY A 75 2.25 -9.76 -16.32
N TYR A 76 1.15 -9.59 -15.57
CA TYR A 76 -0.11 -10.31 -15.76
C TYR A 76 -1.23 -9.29 -15.92
N ARG A 77 -1.65 -9.01 -17.15
CA ARG A 77 -2.77 -8.07 -17.40
C ARG A 77 -4.07 -8.61 -16.82
N GLU A 78 -4.23 -9.93 -16.79
CA GLU A 78 -5.39 -10.59 -16.20
C GLU A 78 -5.48 -10.41 -14.67
N ALA A 79 -4.41 -9.91 -14.03
CA ALA A 79 -4.36 -9.63 -12.60
C ALA A 79 -4.88 -8.23 -12.23
N ASN A 80 -5.21 -7.39 -13.21
CA ASN A 80 -5.67 -6.04 -12.92
C ASN A 80 -7.05 -6.08 -12.25
N LEU A 81 -7.25 -5.16 -11.31
CA LEU A 81 -8.56 -4.83 -10.80
C LEU A 81 -9.41 -4.31 -11.95
N ASN A 82 -10.65 -4.80 -12.04
CA ASN A 82 -11.65 -4.30 -12.99
C ASN A 82 -12.74 -3.48 -12.26
N PRO A 83 -13.53 -2.68 -12.98
CA PRO A 83 -14.61 -1.90 -12.38
C PRO A 83 -15.65 -2.75 -11.62
N GLU A 84 -15.90 -4.00 -12.04
CA GLU A 84 -16.83 -4.91 -11.36
C GLU A 84 -16.33 -5.30 -9.96
N ALA A 85 -15.02 -5.54 -9.80
CA ALA A 85 -14.40 -5.81 -8.52
C ALA A 85 -14.42 -4.57 -7.62
N ALA A 86 -14.15 -3.38 -8.18
CA ALA A 86 -14.22 -2.13 -7.43
C ALA A 86 -15.65 -1.79 -6.98
N TRP A 87 -16.64 -2.10 -7.82
CA TRP A 87 -18.06 -2.08 -7.45
C TRP A 87 -18.35 -2.95 -6.21
N LYS A 88 -17.78 -4.16 -6.13
CA LYS A 88 -17.97 -5.05 -4.95
C LYS A 88 -17.42 -4.44 -3.67
N ILE A 89 -16.47 -3.51 -3.75
CA ILE A 89 -15.92 -2.77 -2.61
C ILE A 89 -16.90 -1.69 -2.14
N PHE A 90 -17.41 -0.88 -3.08
CA PHE A 90 -18.09 0.38 -2.75
C PHE A 90 -19.63 0.32 -2.86
N GLY A 91 -20.17 -0.65 -3.58
CA GLY A 91 -21.61 -0.79 -3.83
C GLY A 91 -22.20 0.31 -4.73
N GLU A 92 -23.54 0.45 -4.70
CA GLU A 92 -24.37 1.32 -5.59
C GLU A 92 -23.83 2.72 -5.84
N THR A 93 -23.15 3.29 -4.85
CA THR A 93 -22.65 4.66 -4.87
C THR A 93 -21.47 4.89 -5.81
N ALA A 94 -20.81 3.84 -6.29
CA ALA A 94 -19.70 3.95 -7.24
C ALA A 94 -20.14 3.89 -8.71
N CYS A 95 -21.43 3.59 -8.99
CA CYS A 95 -21.97 3.54 -10.33
C CYS A 95 -22.74 4.81 -10.69
N LYS A 96 -22.65 5.19 -11.96
CA LYS A 96 -23.58 6.15 -12.55
C LYS A 96 -25.00 5.62 -12.49
N ARG A 97 -25.17 4.34 -12.81
CA ARG A 97 -26.44 3.63 -12.74
C ARG A 97 -26.23 2.11 -12.77
N MET A 98 -27.32 1.40 -12.47
CA MET A 98 -27.44 -0.02 -12.74
C MET A 98 -28.17 -0.23 -14.07
N LYS A 99 -27.60 -1.04 -14.97
CA LYS A 99 -28.20 -1.45 -16.25
C LYS A 99 -28.22 -2.97 -16.29
N GLN A 100 -29.40 -3.59 -16.20
CA GLN A 100 -29.55 -5.05 -16.18
C GLN A 100 -28.71 -5.75 -15.09
N GLU A 101 -28.67 -5.17 -13.89
CA GLU A 101 -27.83 -5.63 -12.75
C GLU A 101 -26.32 -5.45 -12.94
N GLU A 102 -25.87 -4.87 -14.05
CA GLU A 102 -24.48 -4.46 -14.28
C GLU A 102 -24.29 -2.99 -13.88
N CYS A 103 -23.17 -2.71 -13.22
CA CYS A 103 -22.75 -1.36 -12.89
C CYS A 103 -22.26 -0.65 -14.16
N VAL A 104 -22.83 0.52 -14.48
CA VAL A 104 -22.15 1.49 -15.33
C VAL A 104 -21.28 2.34 -14.39
N PRO A 105 -19.95 2.15 -14.36
CA PRO A 105 -19.08 2.81 -13.39
C PRO A 105 -18.99 4.31 -13.64
N THR A 106 -18.86 5.09 -12.56
CA THR A 106 -18.55 6.53 -12.68
C THR A 106 -17.13 6.74 -13.25
N PRO A 107 -16.83 7.90 -13.85
CA PRO A 107 -15.47 8.23 -14.27
C PRO A 107 -14.46 8.19 -13.11
N ALA A 108 -14.87 8.62 -11.91
CA ALA A 108 -14.00 8.60 -10.73
C ALA A 108 -13.67 7.17 -10.28
N LEU A 109 -14.64 6.24 -10.31
CA LEU A 109 -14.40 4.82 -10.06
C LEU A 109 -13.38 4.25 -11.04
N LYS A 110 -13.55 4.55 -12.32
CA LYS A 110 -12.63 4.15 -13.38
C LYS A 110 -11.22 4.71 -13.11
N LEU A 111 -11.09 6.02 -12.87
CA LEU A 111 -9.79 6.64 -12.56
C LEU A 111 -9.13 6.04 -11.31
N TRP A 112 -9.92 5.69 -10.30
CA TRP A 112 -9.43 4.99 -9.10
C TRP A 112 -8.92 3.58 -9.42
N VAL A 113 -9.63 2.80 -10.23
CA VAL A 113 -9.19 1.47 -10.68
C VAL A 113 -7.86 1.56 -11.42
N LYS A 114 -7.73 2.49 -12.38
CA LYS A 114 -6.48 2.75 -13.12
C LYS A 114 -5.33 3.05 -12.15
N THR A 115 -5.58 3.98 -11.23
CA THR A 115 -4.62 4.40 -10.19
C THR A 115 -4.17 3.24 -9.30
N MET A 116 -5.09 2.38 -8.87
CA MET A 116 -4.76 1.21 -8.04
C MET A 116 -3.96 0.17 -8.82
N ASN A 117 -4.29 -0.07 -10.09
CA ASN A 117 -3.53 -0.98 -10.94
C ASN A 117 -2.09 -0.47 -11.19
N GLU A 118 -1.91 0.83 -11.40
CA GLU A 118 -0.57 1.43 -11.49
C GLU A 118 0.24 1.21 -10.20
N ALA A 119 -0.39 1.40 -9.03
CA ALA A 119 0.27 1.20 -7.75
C ALA A 119 0.58 -0.29 -7.46
N MET A 120 -0.28 -1.21 -7.90
CA MET A 120 -0.06 -2.66 -7.83
C MET A 120 1.00 -3.17 -8.80
N GLY A 121 1.37 -2.38 -9.81
CA GLY A 121 2.35 -2.76 -10.84
C GLY A 121 3.70 -3.25 -10.27
N GLN A 122 4.02 -2.92 -9.01
CA GLN A 122 5.25 -3.31 -8.32
C GLN A 122 5.13 -4.58 -7.47
N GLY A 123 3.92 -5.07 -7.21
CA GLY A 123 3.71 -6.26 -6.41
C GLY A 123 2.33 -6.36 -5.75
N HIS A 124 1.92 -7.59 -5.51
CA HIS A 124 0.64 -7.99 -4.97
C HIS A 124 0.74 -8.64 -3.57
N CYS A 125 1.87 -8.45 -2.85
CA CYS A 125 2.14 -9.22 -1.63
C CYS A 125 1.07 -9.06 -0.54
N GLU A 126 0.47 -7.88 -0.41
CA GLU A 126 -0.63 -7.64 0.53
C GLU A 126 -1.87 -8.47 0.19
N GLY A 127 -2.26 -8.48 -1.09
CA GLY A 127 -3.36 -9.31 -1.58
C GLY A 127 -3.09 -10.80 -1.37
N MET A 128 -1.87 -11.26 -1.66
CA MET A 128 -1.48 -12.66 -1.46
C MET A 128 -1.43 -13.06 0.02
N ALA A 129 -0.88 -12.20 0.88
CA ALA A 129 -0.83 -12.44 2.33
C ALA A 129 -2.24 -12.53 2.93
N THR A 130 -3.12 -11.62 2.50
CA THR A 130 -4.51 -11.55 2.94
C THR A 130 -5.32 -12.75 2.44
N LEU A 131 -5.28 -13.06 1.14
CA LEU A 131 -6.08 -14.13 0.55
C LEU A 131 -5.65 -15.52 1.02
N SER A 132 -4.34 -15.76 1.19
CA SER A 132 -3.85 -17.05 1.72
C SER A 132 -4.32 -17.29 3.16
N ALA A 133 -4.34 -16.26 4.00
CA ALA A 133 -4.90 -16.34 5.35
C ALA A 133 -6.42 -16.62 5.31
N TRP A 134 -7.15 -15.94 4.43
CA TRP A 134 -8.56 -16.17 4.21
C TRP A 134 -8.89 -17.60 3.78
N MET A 135 -8.16 -18.15 2.81
CA MET A 135 -8.33 -19.53 2.34
C MET A 135 -8.03 -20.58 3.42
N PHE A 136 -7.16 -20.26 4.38
CA PHE A 136 -6.88 -21.13 5.50
C PHE A 136 -8.03 -21.15 6.52
N LEU A 137 -8.64 -19.99 6.81
CA LEU A 137 -9.75 -19.86 7.75
C LEU A 137 -11.08 -20.36 7.17
N ALA A 138 -11.30 -20.17 5.87
CA ALA A 138 -12.56 -20.41 5.20
C ALA A 138 -12.36 -21.33 3.98
N GLN A 139 -12.61 -22.63 4.15
CA GLN A 139 -12.38 -23.64 3.12
C GLN A 139 -13.24 -23.45 1.85
N ASP A 140 -14.39 -22.79 1.97
CA ASP A 140 -15.27 -22.43 0.85
C ASP A 140 -14.59 -21.45 -0.12
N LYS A 141 -13.80 -20.49 0.38
CA LYS A 141 -13.00 -19.59 -0.46
C LYS A 141 -11.99 -20.35 -1.32
N LEU A 142 -11.38 -21.40 -0.77
CA LEU A 142 -10.48 -22.27 -1.54
C LEU A 142 -11.25 -23.18 -2.51
N ALA A 143 -12.41 -23.70 -2.08
CA ALA A 143 -13.24 -24.59 -2.88
C ALA A 143 -13.75 -23.94 -4.17
N ALA A 144 -13.93 -22.62 -4.19
CA ALA A 144 -14.28 -21.84 -5.38
C ALA A 144 -13.31 -22.06 -6.55
N TYR A 145 -12.06 -22.41 -6.26
CA TYR A 145 -11.00 -22.64 -7.25
C TYR A 145 -10.80 -24.12 -7.60
N GLY A 146 -11.58 -25.03 -7.02
CA GLY A 146 -11.53 -26.46 -7.34
C GLY A 146 -10.21 -27.16 -6.97
N LYS A 147 -9.38 -26.56 -6.11
CA LYS A 147 -8.12 -27.13 -5.63
C LYS A 147 -8.22 -27.55 -4.16
N PRO A 148 -7.49 -28.60 -3.73
CA PRO A 148 -7.54 -29.05 -2.34
C PRO A 148 -6.69 -28.20 -1.39
N THR A 149 -5.72 -27.43 -1.91
CA THR A 149 -4.85 -26.55 -1.13
C THR A 149 -4.54 -25.26 -1.90
N ALA A 150 -4.27 -24.17 -1.19
CA ALA A 150 -3.86 -22.92 -1.83
C ALA A 150 -2.51 -23.09 -2.58
N PHE A 151 -1.67 -24.02 -2.15
CA PHE A 151 -0.41 -24.34 -2.80
C PHE A 151 -0.59 -25.01 -4.18
N ASP A 152 -1.75 -25.61 -4.45
CA ASP A 152 -2.08 -26.22 -5.75
C ASP A 152 -2.71 -25.22 -6.74
N LEU A 153 -2.87 -23.96 -6.33
CA LEU A 153 -3.30 -22.86 -7.20
C LEU A 153 -2.12 -22.33 -8.01
N ASP A 154 -2.41 -21.82 -9.19
CA ASP A 154 -1.44 -21.21 -10.09
C ASP A 154 -1.98 -19.93 -10.75
N THR A 155 -1.08 -19.19 -11.40
CA THR A 155 -1.34 -17.90 -12.03
C THR A 155 -2.10 -17.99 -13.37
N THR A 156 -2.58 -19.17 -13.77
CA THR A 156 -3.42 -19.30 -14.98
C THR A 156 -4.90 -19.06 -14.69
N GLN A 157 -5.28 -18.93 -13.42
CA GLN A 157 -6.65 -18.66 -12.98
C GLN A 157 -6.84 -17.14 -12.85
N ALA A 158 -7.49 -16.50 -13.84
CA ALA A 158 -7.70 -15.05 -13.86
C ALA A 158 -8.46 -14.55 -12.60
N ASP A 159 -9.56 -15.23 -12.23
CA ASP A 159 -10.35 -14.88 -11.04
C ASP A 159 -9.51 -14.87 -9.75
N LEU A 160 -8.52 -15.76 -9.64
CA LEU A 160 -7.60 -15.78 -8.50
C LEU A 160 -6.73 -14.52 -8.45
N LEU A 161 -6.21 -14.11 -9.60
CA LEU A 161 -5.37 -12.92 -9.70
C LEU A 161 -6.19 -11.64 -9.43
N GLN A 162 -7.44 -11.60 -9.88
CA GLN A 162 -8.38 -10.53 -9.57
C GLN A 162 -8.74 -10.47 -8.08
N ASP A 163 -8.99 -11.61 -7.43
CA ASP A 163 -9.21 -11.65 -5.98
C ASP A 163 -7.98 -11.17 -5.19
N ILE A 164 -6.77 -11.51 -5.66
CA ILE A 164 -5.52 -11.00 -5.09
C ILE A 164 -5.46 -9.46 -5.22
N ALA A 165 -5.77 -8.91 -6.40
CA ALA A 165 -5.80 -7.47 -6.61
C ALA A 165 -6.88 -6.77 -5.76
N PHE A 166 -8.08 -7.36 -5.66
CA PHE A 166 -9.14 -6.90 -4.78
C PHE A 166 -8.65 -6.77 -3.33
N TYR A 167 -8.07 -7.84 -2.77
CA TYR A 167 -7.59 -7.82 -1.40
C TYR A 167 -6.41 -6.87 -1.19
N TRP A 168 -5.58 -6.67 -2.21
CA TRP A 168 -4.51 -5.68 -2.16
C TRP A 168 -5.08 -4.27 -2.02
N THR A 169 -6.16 -3.94 -2.74
CA THR A 169 -6.72 -2.57 -2.74
C THR A 169 -7.31 -2.18 -1.40
N LEU A 170 -7.80 -3.14 -0.60
CA LEU A 170 -8.40 -2.83 0.70
C LEU A 170 -7.43 -2.11 1.65
N GLN A 171 -6.12 -2.28 1.48
CA GLN A 171 -5.14 -1.56 2.30
C GLN A 171 -5.19 -0.03 2.13
N THR A 172 -5.76 0.46 1.01
CA THR A 172 -5.81 1.88 0.68
C THR A 172 -7.09 2.57 1.14
N LEU A 173 -7.95 1.86 1.89
CA LEU A 173 -9.29 2.30 2.26
C LEU A 173 -9.49 2.30 3.78
N GLU A 174 -10.37 3.17 4.27
CA GLU A 174 -10.86 3.09 5.65
C GLU A 174 -11.88 1.94 5.78
N PRO A 175 -11.91 1.21 6.92
CA PRO A 175 -11.17 1.44 8.17
C PRO A 175 -9.76 0.83 8.24
N VAL A 176 -9.29 0.19 7.16
CA VAL A 176 -8.00 -0.52 7.12
C VAL A 176 -6.82 0.43 7.34
N VAL A 177 -6.87 1.63 6.75
CA VAL A 177 -5.84 2.67 6.92
C VAL A 177 -5.76 3.16 8.38
N SER A 178 -6.88 3.28 9.09
CA SER A 178 -6.88 3.62 10.53
C SER A 178 -6.17 2.57 11.37
N GLU A 179 -6.45 1.29 11.13
CA GLU A 179 -5.83 0.21 11.90
C GLU A 179 -4.33 0.14 11.64
N PHE A 180 -3.92 0.24 10.37
CA PHE A 180 -2.51 0.39 9.99
C PHE A 180 -1.83 1.53 10.77
N ASN A 181 -2.42 2.73 10.76
CA ASN A 181 -1.83 3.89 11.44
C ASN A 181 -1.74 3.68 12.95
N ALA A 182 -2.74 3.02 13.57
CA ALA A 182 -2.74 2.73 14.99
C ALA A 182 -1.59 1.77 15.37
N PHE A 183 -1.37 0.70 14.60
CA PHE A 183 -0.27 -0.24 14.86
C PHE A 183 1.11 0.36 14.56
N GLN A 184 1.23 1.25 13.57
CA GLN A 184 2.50 1.95 13.30
C GLN A 184 2.99 2.80 14.49
N GLN A 185 2.11 3.20 15.41
CA GLN A 185 2.50 3.92 16.63
C GLN A 185 2.99 2.99 17.75
N GLN A 186 2.86 1.68 17.60
CA GLN A 186 3.23 0.72 18.63
C GLN A 186 4.69 0.26 18.46
N PRO A 187 5.39 -0.01 19.57
CA PRO A 187 6.71 -0.64 19.52
C PRO A 187 6.59 -2.12 19.12
N PRO A 188 7.66 -2.72 18.55
CA PRO A 188 7.64 -4.12 18.11
C PRO A 188 7.17 -5.14 19.17
N SER A 189 7.47 -4.93 20.45
CA SER A 189 7.00 -5.81 21.52
C SER A 189 5.47 -5.83 21.69
N GLU A 190 4.79 -4.70 21.52
CA GLU A 190 3.32 -4.62 21.63
C GLU A 190 2.62 -5.26 20.40
N ILE A 191 3.20 -5.07 19.21
CA ILE A 191 2.79 -5.78 17.99
C ILE A 191 2.92 -7.30 18.18
N LEU A 192 4.07 -7.75 18.69
CA LEU A 192 4.34 -9.15 19.00
C LEU A 192 3.33 -9.72 20.01
N ASN A 193 3.07 -9.00 21.12
CA ASN A 193 2.12 -9.43 22.14
C ASN A 193 0.71 -9.56 21.57
N THR A 194 0.29 -8.62 20.72
CA THR A 194 -1.01 -8.68 20.03
C THR A 194 -1.11 -9.92 19.13
N LEU A 195 -0.07 -10.23 18.36
CA LEU A 195 -0.02 -11.46 17.55
C LEU A 195 -0.10 -12.72 18.41
N ILE A 196 0.71 -12.83 19.47
CA ILE A 196 0.72 -14.00 20.38
C ILE A 196 -0.69 -14.20 20.96
N SER A 197 -1.26 -13.15 21.52
CA SER A 197 -2.59 -13.18 22.15
C SER A 197 -3.67 -13.62 21.16
N THR A 198 -3.70 -13.01 19.97
CA THR A 198 -4.68 -13.32 18.93
C THR A 198 -4.54 -14.76 18.44
N MET A 199 -3.33 -15.23 18.20
CA MET A 199 -3.09 -16.62 17.75
C MET A 199 -3.50 -17.66 18.81
N GLN A 200 -3.27 -17.38 20.10
CA GLN A 200 -3.66 -18.26 21.19
C GLN A 200 -5.19 -18.31 21.37
N GLN A 201 -5.84 -17.15 21.28
CA GLN A 201 -7.28 -17.03 21.48
C GLN A 201 -8.09 -17.36 20.23
N LYS A 202 -7.47 -17.31 19.05
CA LYS A 202 -8.09 -17.50 17.73
C LYS A 202 -9.22 -16.51 17.46
N THR A 203 -9.05 -15.28 17.92
CA THR A 203 -10.06 -14.21 17.82
C THR A 203 -10.04 -13.51 16.47
N ASP A 204 -8.89 -13.48 15.79
CA ASP A 204 -8.72 -12.87 14.47
C ASP A 204 -7.47 -13.43 13.78
N TRP A 205 -7.15 -12.89 12.60
CA TRP A 205 -5.91 -13.12 11.87
C TRP A 205 -5.39 -11.80 11.31
N TYR A 206 -4.07 -11.67 11.20
CA TYR A 206 -3.42 -10.46 10.72
C TYR A 206 -2.55 -10.72 9.50
N THR A 207 -2.41 -9.72 8.63
CA THR A 207 -1.18 -9.56 7.84
C THR A 207 -0.16 -8.78 8.66
N LEU A 208 1.12 -9.10 8.49
CA LEU A 208 2.24 -8.38 9.11
C LEU A 208 2.92 -7.53 8.02
N GLY A 209 2.89 -6.21 8.19
CA GLY A 209 3.64 -5.27 7.37
C GLY A 209 5.03 -5.01 7.95
N ILE A 210 6.07 -5.06 7.12
CA ILE A 210 7.45 -4.67 7.47
C ILE A 210 7.99 -3.68 6.44
N TYR A 211 8.66 -2.63 6.92
CA TYR A 211 9.09 -1.51 6.07
C TYR A 211 10.60 -1.31 6.16
N GLY A 212 11.28 -1.47 5.03
CA GLY A 212 12.67 -1.09 4.87
C GLY A 212 12.83 0.39 4.52
N SER A 213 14.05 0.79 4.18
CA SER A 213 14.36 2.15 3.70
C SER A 213 13.74 2.49 2.33
N VAL A 214 13.36 1.45 1.58
CA VAL A 214 13.06 1.51 0.15
C VAL A 214 11.66 1.03 -0.23
N GLY A 215 10.92 0.36 0.67
CA GLY A 215 9.56 -0.13 0.40
C GLY A 215 8.93 -0.87 1.57
N GLY A 216 7.69 -1.33 1.39
CA GLY A 216 6.91 -2.10 2.35
C GLY A 216 6.57 -3.50 1.83
N HIS A 217 6.65 -4.49 2.71
CA HIS A 217 6.31 -5.88 2.40
C HIS A 217 5.27 -6.42 3.37
N ALA A 218 4.30 -7.16 2.84
CA ALA A 218 3.27 -7.85 3.59
C ALA A 218 3.52 -9.36 3.57
N VAL A 219 3.48 -9.97 4.76
CA VAL A 219 3.61 -11.40 4.96
C VAL A 219 2.50 -11.93 5.86
N THR A 220 2.26 -13.24 5.81
CA THR A 220 1.27 -13.90 6.67
C THR A 220 1.96 -14.51 7.89
N PRO A 221 1.88 -13.91 9.09
CA PRO A 221 2.38 -14.52 10.31
C PRO A 221 1.54 -15.74 10.68
N TYR A 222 2.18 -16.82 11.14
CA TYR A 222 1.47 -18.07 11.46
C TYR A 222 1.91 -18.75 12.75
N ALA A 223 3.08 -18.42 13.29
CA ALA A 223 3.56 -18.93 14.57
C ALA A 223 4.55 -17.97 15.22
N VAL A 224 4.74 -18.07 16.54
CA VAL A 224 5.71 -17.30 17.31
C VAL A 224 6.52 -18.23 18.19
N GLU A 225 7.83 -18.05 18.18
CA GLU A 225 8.80 -18.84 18.94
C GLU A 225 9.65 -17.91 19.84
N ASP A 226 9.69 -18.20 21.12
CA ASP A 226 10.60 -17.55 22.07
C ASP A 226 11.96 -18.26 21.99
N VAL A 227 12.97 -17.57 21.44
CA VAL A 227 14.33 -18.10 21.30
C VAL A 227 15.24 -17.71 22.48
N GLY A 228 14.65 -17.09 23.51
CA GLY A 228 15.31 -16.69 24.75
C GLY A 228 15.91 -15.29 24.71
N ASN A 229 16.27 -14.80 25.90
CA ASN A 229 16.89 -13.47 26.10
C ASN A 229 16.06 -12.28 25.58
N GLY A 230 14.73 -12.39 25.54
CA GLY A 230 13.85 -11.35 25.00
C GLY A 230 13.85 -11.26 23.48
N VAL A 231 14.35 -12.29 22.79
CA VAL A 231 14.29 -12.40 21.33
C VAL A 231 13.21 -13.41 20.95
N PHE A 232 12.33 -13.01 20.03
CA PHE A 232 11.24 -13.81 19.52
C PHE A 232 11.30 -13.88 18.00
N TRP A 233 10.92 -15.02 17.44
CA TRP A 233 10.82 -15.23 16.00
C TRP A 233 9.35 -15.37 15.62
N ILE A 234 8.85 -14.41 14.84
CA ILE A 234 7.54 -14.48 14.20
C ILE A 234 7.73 -15.24 12.89
N HIS A 235 7.27 -16.48 12.82
CA HIS A 235 7.31 -17.30 11.62
C HIS A 235 6.25 -16.81 10.62
N VAL A 236 6.67 -16.64 9.37
CA VAL A 236 5.88 -15.98 8.32
C VAL A 236 5.88 -16.77 7.02
N TYR A 237 4.74 -16.79 6.34
CA TYR A 237 4.68 -17.11 4.91
C TYR A 237 5.02 -15.84 4.14
N ASP A 238 6.21 -15.85 3.54
CA ASP A 238 6.62 -14.82 2.59
C ASP A 238 6.22 -15.25 1.18
N ASN A 239 5.26 -14.53 0.61
CA ASN A 239 4.77 -14.74 -0.76
C ASN A 239 5.83 -14.48 -1.85
N ASN A 240 7.01 -13.92 -1.55
CA ASN A 240 8.16 -13.93 -2.46
C ASN A 240 8.95 -15.24 -2.44
N TYR A 241 8.81 -16.02 -1.36
CA TYR A 241 9.53 -17.27 -1.12
C TYR A 241 8.53 -18.37 -0.73
N PRO A 242 7.67 -18.81 -1.66
CA PRO A 242 6.35 -19.36 -1.32
C PRO A 242 6.36 -20.69 -0.55
N CYS A 243 7.48 -21.40 -0.51
CA CYS A 243 7.65 -22.62 0.30
C CYS A 243 8.75 -22.54 1.36
N ALA A 244 9.35 -21.37 1.58
CA ALA A 244 10.42 -21.21 2.55
C ALA A 244 9.85 -20.99 3.97
N TYR A 245 10.46 -21.65 4.96
CA TYR A 245 10.21 -21.36 6.36
C TYR A 245 11.07 -20.18 6.79
N LYS A 246 10.47 -18.98 6.77
CA LYS A 246 11.10 -17.71 7.13
C LYS A 246 10.50 -17.15 8.41
N TYR A 247 11.24 -16.23 9.04
CA TYR A 247 10.81 -15.55 10.25
C TYR A 247 11.26 -14.09 10.26
N VAL A 248 10.53 -13.26 11.00
CA VAL A 248 10.94 -11.93 11.45
C VAL A 248 11.43 -12.07 12.90
N GLU A 249 12.67 -11.68 13.17
CA GLU A 249 13.22 -11.64 14.51
C GLU A 249 12.82 -10.32 15.18
N VAL A 250 12.36 -10.39 16.43
CA VAL A 250 11.97 -9.22 17.25
C VAL A 250 12.76 -9.30 18.55
N ASP A 251 13.50 -8.24 18.87
CA ASP A 251 14.17 -8.06 20.17
C ASP A 251 13.36 -7.07 21.01
N THR A 252 12.68 -7.59 22.03
CA THR A 252 11.83 -6.81 22.93
C THR A 252 12.64 -5.97 23.92
N ASN A 253 13.94 -6.19 24.06
CA ASN A 253 14.78 -5.37 24.94
C ASN A 253 15.20 -4.06 24.25
N THR A 254 15.40 -4.11 22.93
CA THR A 254 15.82 -2.95 22.13
C THR A 254 14.69 -2.34 21.32
N GLU A 255 13.51 -2.97 21.30
CA GLU A 255 12.35 -2.58 20.48
C GLU A 255 12.72 -2.50 19.00
N THR A 256 13.41 -3.54 18.52
CA THR A 256 13.85 -3.66 17.13
C THR A 256 13.39 -4.97 16.50
N TRP A 257 13.36 -4.98 15.18
CA TRP A 257 13.11 -6.20 14.40
C TRP A 257 14.12 -6.35 13.26
N HIS A 258 14.34 -7.59 12.82
CA HIS A 258 15.21 -7.97 11.72
C HIS A 258 14.54 -8.97 10.77
N TYR A 259 14.76 -8.79 9.47
CA TYR A 259 14.24 -9.68 8.44
C TYR A 259 15.25 -9.95 7.33
N ALA A 260 15.36 -11.21 6.92
CA ALA A 260 16.22 -11.63 5.81
C ALA A 260 15.46 -11.52 4.49
N GLY A 261 15.79 -10.55 3.64
CA GLY A 261 15.26 -10.49 2.29
C GLY A 261 15.86 -11.59 1.44
N ALA A 262 17.19 -11.62 1.33
CA ALA A 262 17.94 -12.46 0.41
C ALA A 262 18.36 -13.83 0.97
N ALA A 263 18.17 -14.06 2.27
CA ALA A 263 18.51 -15.32 2.95
C ALA A 263 17.32 -15.91 3.70
N ILE A 264 17.50 -17.12 4.23
CA ILE A 264 16.54 -17.75 5.14
C ILE A 264 16.71 -17.18 6.57
N ASN A 265 17.96 -16.95 6.98
CA ASN A 265 18.33 -16.42 8.30
C ASN A 265 18.83 -14.98 8.16
N PRO A 266 18.31 -14.00 8.93
CA PRO A 266 18.77 -12.61 8.86
C PRO A 266 20.26 -12.42 9.15
N ALA A 267 20.84 -13.25 10.01
CA ALA A 267 22.28 -13.22 10.31
C ALA A 267 23.17 -13.67 9.15
N GLU A 268 22.58 -14.37 8.16
CA GLU A 268 23.26 -14.84 6.95
C GLU A 268 22.98 -13.93 5.74
N ASP A 269 22.06 -12.97 5.87
CA ASP A 269 21.82 -11.97 4.85
C ASP A 269 22.92 -10.91 4.89
N ALA A 270 23.44 -10.53 3.72
CA ALA A 270 24.43 -9.47 3.61
C ALA A 270 23.82 -8.08 3.85
N SER A 271 22.48 -7.95 3.73
CA SER A 271 21.76 -6.70 3.91
C SER A 271 20.34 -6.94 4.44
N PRO A 272 20.18 -7.49 5.66
CA PRO A 272 18.87 -7.71 6.25
C PRO A 272 18.15 -6.37 6.44
N TRP A 273 16.83 -6.41 6.33
CA TRP A 273 16.00 -5.29 6.74
C TRP A 273 15.94 -5.24 8.26
N SER A 274 15.82 -4.03 8.78
CA SER A 274 15.66 -3.81 10.21
C SER A 274 14.84 -2.57 10.47
N GLY A 275 14.17 -2.54 11.61
CA GLY A 275 13.39 -1.38 12.01
C GLY A 275 13.01 -1.38 13.49
N THR A 276 12.16 -0.42 13.85
CA THR A 276 11.62 -0.16 15.20
C THR A 276 10.16 0.34 15.08
N THR A 277 9.63 1.03 16.09
CA THR A 277 8.33 1.74 16.01
C THR A 277 8.20 2.54 14.71
N GLY A 278 7.04 2.46 14.04
CA GLY A 278 6.80 3.14 12.76
C GLY A 278 7.38 2.45 11.52
N THR A 279 7.84 1.20 11.66
CA THR A 279 8.34 0.37 10.54
C THR A 279 7.83 -1.08 10.58
N MET A 280 6.79 -1.32 11.37
CA MET A 280 6.07 -2.58 11.42
C MET A 280 4.60 -2.28 11.75
N ASP A 281 3.67 -3.07 11.21
CA ASP A 281 2.25 -2.98 11.57
C ASP A 281 1.54 -4.33 11.45
N LEU A 282 0.35 -4.38 12.05
CA LEU A 282 -0.63 -5.42 11.81
C LEU A 282 -1.84 -4.82 11.10
N THR A 283 -2.50 -5.65 10.30
CA THR A 283 -3.82 -5.31 9.76
C THR A 283 -4.71 -6.56 9.74
N SER A 284 -5.86 -6.51 10.40
CA SER A 284 -6.73 -7.65 10.69
C SER A 284 -7.58 -8.09 9.50
N LEU A 285 -7.91 -9.37 9.43
CA LEU A 285 -8.87 -9.84 8.46
C LEU A 285 -10.29 -9.37 8.79
N SER A 286 -10.62 -9.16 10.07
CA SER A 286 -11.91 -8.60 10.48
C SER A 286 -12.13 -7.17 10.00
N VAL A 287 -11.13 -6.28 10.05
CA VAL A 287 -11.29 -4.90 9.53
C VAL A 287 -11.60 -4.91 8.03
N ARG A 288 -11.06 -5.87 7.29
CA ARG A 288 -11.28 -6.04 5.84
C ARG A 288 -12.67 -6.56 5.45
N GLN A 289 -13.48 -6.96 6.42
CA GLN A 289 -14.87 -7.37 6.21
C GLN A 289 -15.87 -6.25 6.51
N GLN A 290 -15.41 -5.15 7.09
CA GLN A 290 -16.25 -3.99 7.32
C GLN A 290 -16.57 -3.29 5.98
N SER A 291 -17.56 -2.40 5.99
CA SER A 291 -17.81 -1.55 4.83
C SER A 291 -16.62 -0.63 4.59
N MET A 292 -16.12 -0.62 3.36
CA MET A 292 -15.02 0.27 2.97
C MET A 292 -15.57 1.65 2.64
N GLU A 293 -14.88 2.70 3.12
CA GLU A 293 -15.22 4.07 2.73
C GLU A 293 -14.78 4.33 1.30
N CYS A 294 -15.68 4.89 0.49
CA CYS A 294 -15.40 5.26 -0.89
C CYS A 294 -14.92 6.73 -0.97
N PRO A 295 -13.67 7.00 -1.42
CA PRO A 295 -13.09 8.35 -1.33
C PRO A 295 -13.69 9.36 -2.34
N PHE A 296 -14.42 8.88 -3.35
CA PHE A 296 -15.03 9.71 -4.40
C PHE A 296 -16.55 9.52 -4.55
N CYS A 297 -17.16 8.63 -3.78
CA CYS A 297 -18.59 8.41 -3.88
C CYS A 297 -19.38 9.55 -3.23
N SER A 298 -20.64 9.71 -3.65
CA SER A 298 -21.59 10.63 -3.03
C SER A 298 -22.42 9.94 -1.94
N GLU A 299 -22.85 10.68 -0.93
CA GLU A 299 -23.89 10.21 0.00
C GLU A 299 -25.25 10.68 -0.51
N ALA A 300 -26.25 9.78 -0.53
CA ALA A 300 -27.63 10.11 -0.86
C ALA A 300 -27.81 10.96 -2.14
N GLN A 301 -27.01 10.66 -3.19
CA GLN A 301 -27.00 11.36 -4.48
C GLN A 301 -26.59 12.84 -4.38
N ARG A 302 -25.76 13.23 -3.39
CA ARG A 302 -25.22 14.58 -3.29
C ARG A 302 -23.73 14.58 -3.02
N CYS A 303 -23.00 15.39 -3.78
CA CYS A 303 -21.59 15.64 -3.55
C CYS A 303 -21.39 16.39 -2.25
N LEU A 304 -20.49 15.90 -1.40
CA LEU A 304 -20.19 16.50 -0.12
C LEU A 304 -19.30 17.74 -0.33
N GLN A 305 -19.82 18.87 0.11
CA GLN A 305 -19.06 20.12 0.19
C GLN A 305 -18.03 20.02 1.32
N ASN A 306 -16.77 20.42 1.05
CA ASN A 306 -15.64 20.25 1.97
C ASN A 306 -15.41 18.79 2.40
N ALA A 307 -15.41 17.83 1.45
CA ALA A 307 -15.04 16.45 1.75
C ALA A 307 -13.54 16.32 2.08
N GLY A 308 -13.17 15.17 2.68
CA GLY A 308 -11.76 14.80 2.83
C GLY A 308 -11.12 14.51 1.48
N LEU A 309 -9.78 14.59 1.43
CA LEU A 309 -9.00 14.38 0.22
C LEU A 309 -8.09 13.16 0.39
N SER A 310 -8.24 12.17 -0.48
CA SER A 310 -7.34 11.02 -0.58
C SER A 310 -6.33 11.26 -1.68
N VAL A 311 -5.04 11.26 -1.35
CA VAL A 311 -3.94 11.52 -2.30
C VAL A 311 -3.06 10.29 -2.38
N LEU A 312 -3.07 9.61 -3.52
CA LEU A 312 -2.15 8.53 -3.83
C LEU A 312 -0.99 9.07 -4.67
N VAL A 313 0.23 8.88 -4.20
CA VAL A 313 1.46 9.17 -4.95
C VAL A 313 2.08 7.86 -5.34
N ASN A 314 2.45 7.69 -6.61
CA ASN A 314 3.24 6.59 -7.11
C ASN A 314 4.50 7.13 -7.75
N GLY A 315 5.66 6.88 -7.15
CA GLY A 315 6.93 7.34 -7.72
C GLY A 315 8.13 6.93 -6.89
N ARG A 316 9.20 6.52 -7.56
CA ARG A 316 10.46 6.18 -6.90
C ARG A 316 11.01 7.35 -6.13
N GLY A 317 11.19 7.14 -4.82
CA GLY A 317 11.76 8.16 -3.97
C GLY A 317 10.98 9.49 -3.96
N ALA A 318 9.65 9.44 -4.14
CA ALA A 318 8.83 10.63 -4.02
C ALA A 318 8.84 11.18 -2.58
N ASN A 319 9.11 12.48 -2.46
CA ASN A 319 8.82 13.27 -1.28
C ASN A 319 7.51 14.00 -1.51
N ILE A 320 6.58 13.90 -0.56
CA ILE A 320 5.29 14.57 -0.63
C ILE A 320 5.05 15.37 0.65
N ARG A 321 4.52 16.57 0.51
CA ARG A 321 4.08 17.41 1.63
C ARG A 321 2.74 18.04 1.28
N ALA A 322 1.71 17.71 2.07
CA ALA A 322 0.44 18.40 2.06
C ALA A 322 0.44 19.49 3.13
N THR A 323 0.03 20.71 2.76
CA THR A 323 -0.14 21.86 3.65
C THR A 323 -1.59 22.33 3.59
N ASN A 324 -2.23 22.46 4.75
CA ASN A 324 -3.61 22.94 4.85
C ASN A 324 -3.69 24.48 4.95
N ALA A 325 -4.90 25.05 4.95
CA ALA A 325 -5.11 26.50 5.06
C ALA A 325 -4.53 27.13 6.34
N GLU A 326 -4.39 26.38 7.43
CA GLU A 326 -3.77 26.83 8.68
C GLU A 326 -2.24 26.73 8.68
N GLY A 327 -1.62 26.24 7.61
CA GLY A 327 -0.17 26.05 7.48
C GLY A 327 0.37 24.81 8.18
N LYS A 328 -0.49 23.91 8.67
CA LYS A 328 -0.10 22.60 9.22
C LYS A 328 0.21 21.62 8.11
N GLN A 329 1.14 20.70 8.39
CA GLN A 329 1.70 19.83 7.36
C GLN A 329 1.52 18.34 7.66
N LEU A 330 1.27 17.56 6.61
CA LEU A 330 1.51 16.12 6.57
C LEU A 330 2.57 15.86 5.50
N SER A 331 3.67 15.19 5.82
CA SER A 331 4.72 14.92 4.85
C SER A 331 5.38 13.56 4.99
N LEU A 332 5.85 13.03 3.86
CA LEU A 332 6.80 11.93 3.76
C LEU A 332 8.07 12.48 3.11
N GLN A 333 9.13 12.65 3.89
CA GLN A 333 10.41 13.16 3.40
C GLN A 333 11.51 12.17 3.71
N ASN A 334 12.24 11.72 2.69
CA ASN A 334 13.30 10.71 2.82
C ASN A 334 12.84 9.44 3.57
N GLY A 335 11.56 9.08 3.44
CA GLY A 335 10.95 7.90 4.07
C GLY A 335 10.47 8.12 5.50
N GLN A 336 10.69 9.32 6.04
CA GLN A 336 10.23 9.73 7.37
C GLN A 336 8.90 10.47 7.26
N ALA A 337 7.91 10.01 8.02
CA ALA A 337 6.59 10.64 8.06
C ALA A 337 6.52 11.66 9.20
N GLN A 338 5.92 12.82 8.94
CA GLN A 338 5.60 13.84 9.94
C GLN A 338 4.16 14.30 9.74
N ASN A 339 3.38 14.34 10.81
CA ASN A 339 1.97 14.71 10.76
C ASN A 339 1.62 15.75 11.83
N GLU A 340 1.20 16.93 11.38
CA GLU A 340 0.75 18.04 12.21
C GLU A 340 -0.74 18.37 12.00
N ILE A 341 -1.38 17.74 11.01
CA ILE A 341 -2.78 17.94 10.64
C ILE A 341 -3.63 16.95 11.45
N PRO A 342 -4.45 17.41 12.41
CA PRO A 342 -5.28 16.51 13.20
C PRO A 342 -6.22 15.69 12.32
N GLY A 343 -6.25 14.38 12.53
CA GLY A 343 -7.12 13.47 11.77
C GLY A 343 -6.57 13.05 10.40
N ALA A 344 -5.49 13.67 9.92
CA ALA A 344 -4.83 13.22 8.70
C ALA A 344 -4.08 11.90 8.95
N LYS A 345 -3.96 11.07 7.91
CA LYS A 345 -3.33 9.74 7.98
C LYS A 345 -2.37 9.57 6.81
N LEU A 346 -1.33 8.78 7.03
CA LEU A 346 -0.32 8.49 6.01
C LEU A 346 0.00 7.00 6.02
N LEU A 347 -0.19 6.37 4.87
CA LEU A 347 0.14 4.98 4.62
C LEU A 347 1.33 4.90 3.67
N LYS A 348 2.31 4.08 4.03
CA LYS A 348 3.33 3.58 3.10
C LYS A 348 2.77 2.26 2.57
N LEU A 349 2.52 2.15 1.27
CA LEU A 349 1.85 0.97 0.74
C LEU A 349 2.73 -0.28 0.87
N LYS A 350 2.09 -1.41 1.20
CA LYS A 350 2.67 -2.75 1.17
C LYS A 350 2.53 -3.30 -0.25
N GLY A 351 3.51 -4.06 -0.73
CA GLY A 351 3.46 -4.62 -2.10
C GLY A 351 4.49 -4.06 -3.04
N ILE A 352 5.46 -3.28 -2.57
CA ILE A 352 6.33 -2.52 -3.46
C ILE A 352 7.77 -2.99 -3.27
N PHE A 353 8.34 -3.58 -4.31
CA PHE A 353 9.75 -4.01 -4.35
C PHE A 353 10.62 -2.91 -4.96
N GLY A 354 11.86 -2.82 -4.49
CA GLY A 354 12.83 -1.84 -5.00
C GLY A 354 12.81 -0.56 -4.19
N GLU A 355 13.21 0.55 -4.82
CA GLU A 355 13.31 1.91 -4.24
C GLU A 355 12.00 2.73 -4.41
N ASP A 356 10.96 2.05 -4.87
CA ASP A 356 9.70 2.67 -5.24
C ASP A 356 8.82 2.90 -4.01
N ARG A 357 8.23 4.10 -3.92
CA ARG A 357 7.38 4.49 -2.81
C ARG A 357 6.03 4.90 -3.37
N ALA A 358 5.05 4.01 -3.28
CA ALA A 358 3.68 4.47 -3.28
C ALA A 358 3.27 4.83 -1.86
N SER A 359 2.65 5.99 -1.71
CA SER A 359 2.14 6.48 -0.44
C SER A 359 0.75 7.02 -0.61
N LEU A 360 -0.10 6.79 0.39
CA LEU A 360 -1.44 7.34 0.47
C LEU A 360 -1.49 8.33 1.63
N LEU A 361 -1.99 9.53 1.36
CA LEU A 361 -2.37 10.51 2.37
C LEU A 361 -3.89 10.58 2.40
N ILE A 362 -4.48 10.45 3.58
CA ILE A 362 -5.90 10.75 3.80
C ILE A 362 -5.94 12.05 4.59
N LEU A 363 -6.47 13.09 3.97
CA LEU A 363 -6.52 14.44 4.51
C LEU A 363 -7.97 14.76 4.91
N PRO A 364 -8.22 15.31 6.10
CA PRO A 364 -9.56 15.68 6.53
C PRO A 364 -10.13 16.83 5.67
N PRO A 365 -11.45 17.09 5.76
CA PRO A 365 -12.08 18.29 5.24
C PRO A 365 -11.26 19.58 5.46
N ASN A 366 -10.94 20.30 4.39
CA ASN A 366 -10.32 21.62 4.44
C ASN A 366 -10.68 22.44 3.20
N ALA A 367 -10.72 23.77 3.33
CA ALA A 367 -10.99 24.65 2.20
C ALA A 367 -9.88 24.62 1.13
N LYS A 368 -8.64 24.27 1.52
CA LYS A 368 -7.50 24.25 0.61
C LYS A 368 -6.42 23.27 1.05
N TYR A 369 -5.91 22.53 0.07
CA TYR A 369 -4.65 21.81 0.19
C TYR A 369 -3.66 22.27 -0.88
N ALA A 370 -2.42 22.52 -0.45
CA ALA A 370 -1.26 22.65 -1.33
C ALA A 370 -0.41 21.39 -1.16
N LEU A 371 -0.11 20.72 -2.27
CA LEU A 371 0.69 19.50 -2.32
C LEU A 371 2.02 19.82 -3.02
N ASP A 372 3.11 19.63 -2.30
CA ASP A 372 4.46 19.78 -2.84
C ASP A 372 5.05 18.38 -3.09
N LEU A 373 5.34 18.06 -4.35
CA LEU A 373 5.89 16.78 -4.78
C LEU A 373 7.29 16.98 -5.37
N GLY A 374 8.28 16.26 -4.85
CA GLY A 374 9.67 16.35 -5.33
C GLY A 374 10.41 15.01 -5.24
N GLY A 375 11.58 14.93 -5.86
CA GLY A 375 12.45 13.75 -5.78
C GLY A 375 13.35 13.75 -4.55
N ILE A 376 13.87 12.58 -4.20
CA ILE A 376 15.03 12.45 -3.30
C ILE A 376 16.35 12.61 -4.08
N ALA A 377 17.44 12.89 -3.36
CA ALA A 377 18.77 12.91 -3.95
C ALA A 377 19.14 11.55 -4.57
N ASP A 378 19.91 11.60 -5.66
CA ASP A 378 20.49 10.43 -6.36
C ASP A 378 19.47 9.48 -7.03
N VAL A 379 18.20 9.86 -7.09
CA VAL A 379 17.14 9.17 -7.85
C VAL A 379 16.51 10.18 -8.81
N GLU A 380 16.65 9.93 -10.12
CA GLU A 380 15.87 10.62 -11.15
C GLU A 380 14.75 9.67 -11.57
N GLU A 381 13.52 10.02 -11.24
CA GLU A 381 12.33 9.27 -11.62
C GLU A 381 11.56 10.06 -12.68
N LYS A 382 11.21 9.43 -13.81
CA LYS A 382 10.55 10.11 -14.95
C LYS A 382 9.10 9.69 -15.12
N SER A 383 8.59 8.85 -14.24
CA SER A 383 7.26 8.26 -14.38
C SER A 383 6.41 8.39 -13.12
N ALA A 384 6.64 9.43 -12.32
CA ALA A 384 5.81 9.64 -11.13
C ALA A 384 4.39 10.03 -11.51
N SER A 385 3.43 9.50 -10.76
CA SER A 385 2.02 9.89 -10.82
C SER A 385 1.50 10.27 -9.45
N ILE A 386 0.49 11.13 -9.44
CA ILE A 386 -0.29 11.50 -8.27
C ILE A 386 -1.75 11.52 -8.66
N ALA A 387 -2.58 10.86 -7.86
CA ALA A 387 -4.02 10.84 -8.01
C ALA A 387 -4.67 11.34 -6.73
N MET A 388 -5.75 12.10 -6.88
CA MET A 388 -6.44 12.80 -5.82
C MET A 388 -7.94 12.53 -5.95
N PHE A 389 -8.55 12.05 -4.88
CA PHE A 389 -9.97 11.69 -4.85
C PHE A 389 -10.65 12.43 -3.70
N THR A 390 -11.76 13.06 -4.01
CA THR A 390 -12.68 13.72 -3.08
C THR A 390 -14.11 13.43 -3.54
N SER A 391 -15.11 13.74 -2.72
CA SER A 391 -16.50 13.45 -3.07
C SER A 391 -16.86 13.93 -4.48
N CYS A 392 -17.34 13.01 -5.33
CA CYS A 392 -17.70 13.20 -6.73
C CYS A 392 -16.56 13.56 -7.71
N GLU A 393 -15.33 13.66 -7.26
CA GLU A 393 -14.23 14.15 -8.09
C GLU A 393 -12.99 13.27 -7.99
N GLY A 394 -12.30 13.11 -9.11
CA GLY A 394 -10.99 12.48 -9.19
C GLY A 394 -10.09 13.27 -10.11
N TYR A 395 -8.83 13.46 -9.72
CA TYR A 395 -7.83 14.13 -10.54
C TYR A 395 -6.58 13.26 -10.58
N ALA A 396 -5.89 13.22 -11.71
CA ALA A 396 -4.60 12.56 -11.82
C ALA A 396 -3.62 13.38 -12.65
N LEU A 397 -2.37 13.37 -12.22
CA LEU A 397 -1.22 13.77 -13.01
C LEU A 397 -0.29 12.57 -13.16
N SER A 398 0.13 12.27 -14.37
CA SER A 398 1.05 11.17 -14.67
C SER A 398 2.15 11.63 -15.62
N GLY A 399 3.23 10.83 -15.73
CA GLY A 399 4.38 11.17 -16.57
C GLY A 399 5.26 12.30 -16.01
N MET A 400 5.14 12.62 -14.72
CA MET A 400 5.96 13.67 -14.10
C MET A 400 7.40 13.19 -13.89
N SER A 401 8.32 14.15 -14.00
CA SER A 401 9.71 13.94 -13.59
C SER A 401 9.94 14.48 -12.17
N LEU A 402 10.51 13.62 -11.31
CA LEU A 402 10.94 13.97 -9.96
C LEU A 402 12.45 14.02 -9.92
N SER A 403 12.98 15.22 -9.70
CA SER A 403 14.40 15.45 -9.46
C SER A 403 14.61 16.05 -8.07
N SER A 404 15.78 15.77 -7.49
CA SER A 404 16.19 16.40 -6.25
C SER A 404 16.28 17.93 -6.40
N GLY A 405 15.62 18.65 -5.50
CA GLY A 405 15.59 20.12 -5.47
C GLY A 405 14.56 20.77 -6.39
N GLN A 406 13.90 20.00 -7.26
CA GLN A 406 12.74 20.43 -8.05
C GLN A 406 11.46 20.07 -7.29
N ILE A 407 10.54 21.02 -7.18
CA ILE A 407 9.26 20.83 -6.48
C ILE A 407 8.14 21.14 -7.46
N ASN A 408 7.38 20.11 -7.80
CA ASN A 408 6.10 20.23 -8.45
C ASN A 408 5.07 20.66 -7.40
N GLN A 409 4.34 21.73 -7.66
CA GLN A 409 3.32 22.23 -6.74
C GLN A 409 1.93 21.97 -7.34
N ILE A 410 1.07 21.33 -6.58
CA ILE A 410 -0.33 21.10 -6.94
C ILE A 410 -1.19 21.83 -5.91
N MET A 411 -2.17 22.58 -6.39
CA MET A 411 -3.16 23.22 -5.52
C MET A 411 -4.55 22.73 -5.85
N MET A 412 -5.28 22.36 -4.80
CA MET A 412 -6.70 22.02 -4.86
C MET A 412 -7.49 22.94 -3.95
N THR A 413 -8.63 23.41 -4.45
CA THR A 413 -9.60 24.19 -3.68
C THR A 413 -10.95 23.50 -3.67
N ASP A 414 -11.85 23.96 -2.80
CA ASP A 414 -13.19 23.44 -2.59
C ASP A 414 -14.19 23.71 -3.74
N LYS A 415 -13.74 24.27 -4.87
CA LYS A 415 -14.60 24.74 -5.98
C LYS A 415 -14.22 24.16 -7.35
N GLY A 416 -13.82 22.89 -7.41
CA GLY A 416 -13.45 22.26 -8.69
C GLY A 416 -12.25 22.89 -9.41
N ARG A 417 -11.43 23.68 -8.70
CA ARG A 417 -10.21 24.29 -9.25
C ARG A 417 -8.97 23.50 -8.86
N PHE A 418 -8.28 23.08 -9.89
CA PHE A 418 -6.98 22.43 -9.87
C PHE A 418 -5.93 23.35 -10.50
N SER A 419 -4.73 23.40 -9.92
CA SER A 419 -3.59 24.05 -10.56
C SER A 419 -2.33 23.25 -10.30
N TYR A 420 -1.51 23.13 -11.34
CA TYR A 420 -0.23 22.45 -11.33
C TYR A 420 0.85 23.42 -11.77
N GLN A 421 1.89 23.57 -10.96
CA GLN A 421 3.11 24.27 -11.31
C GLN A 421 4.27 23.27 -11.39
N ALA A 422 4.96 23.27 -12.53
CA ALA A 422 6.04 22.36 -12.80
C ALA A 422 7.31 22.75 -12.04
N GLY A 423 7.95 21.79 -11.36
CA GLY A 423 9.25 22.00 -10.68
C GLY A 423 10.46 22.01 -11.61
N GLY A 424 10.21 21.80 -12.90
CA GLY A 424 11.17 21.65 -13.99
C GLY A 424 10.41 21.40 -15.29
N ALA A 425 11.05 21.64 -16.43
CA ALA A 425 10.42 21.40 -17.73
C ALA A 425 10.07 19.91 -17.90
N GLN A 426 8.81 19.61 -18.23
CA GLN A 426 8.29 18.25 -18.36
C GLN A 426 6.98 18.20 -19.17
N SER A 427 6.52 16.99 -19.49
CA SER A 427 5.37 16.75 -20.37
C SER A 427 4.37 15.80 -19.68
N PRO A 428 3.65 16.26 -18.64
CA PRO A 428 2.74 15.39 -17.91
C PRO A 428 1.42 15.19 -18.68
N THR A 429 0.64 14.21 -18.24
CA THR A 429 -0.77 14.07 -18.64
C THR A 429 -1.65 14.37 -17.44
N PHE A 430 -2.65 15.22 -17.64
CA PHE A 430 -3.64 15.57 -16.64
C PHE A 430 -4.99 14.92 -16.96
N GLU A 431 -5.62 14.33 -15.95
CA GLU A 431 -6.95 13.74 -16.06
C GLU A 431 -7.85 14.27 -14.94
N ALA A 432 -9.11 14.55 -15.25
CA ALA A 432 -10.12 14.97 -14.29
C ALA A 432 -11.43 14.22 -14.54
N ALA A 433 -12.05 13.74 -13.46
CA ALA A 433 -13.23 12.89 -13.45
C ALA A 433 -14.27 13.50 -12.52
N PHE A 434 -15.47 13.75 -13.02
CA PHE A 434 -16.55 14.38 -12.27
C PHE A 434 -17.82 13.52 -12.33
N HIS A 435 -18.42 13.30 -11.16
CA HIS A 435 -19.70 12.65 -11.02
C HIS A 435 -20.79 13.69 -10.74
N ASN A 436 -21.83 13.70 -11.57
CA ASN A 436 -23.00 14.54 -11.38
C ASN A 436 -24.23 13.65 -11.14
N PRO A 437 -24.72 13.54 -9.90
CA PRO A 437 -25.87 12.68 -9.58
C PRO A 437 -27.15 13.02 -10.37
N ASP A 438 -27.32 14.30 -10.73
CA ASP A 438 -28.54 14.82 -11.37
C ASP A 438 -28.38 15.06 -12.89
N GLY A 439 -27.17 14.89 -13.43
CA GLY A 439 -26.82 15.23 -14.82
C GLY A 439 -25.92 14.19 -15.47
N ASN A 440 -25.06 14.61 -16.40
CA ASN A 440 -24.08 13.74 -17.04
C ASN A 440 -22.79 13.73 -16.22
N ASP A 441 -22.17 12.56 -16.06
CA ASP A 441 -20.79 12.49 -15.56
C ASP A 441 -19.84 12.91 -16.67
N THR A 442 -18.70 13.51 -16.32
CA THR A 442 -17.72 14.01 -17.30
C THR A 442 -16.31 13.55 -16.95
N PHE A 443 -15.51 13.29 -17.97
CA PHE A 443 -14.09 13.05 -17.85
C PHE A 443 -13.31 13.86 -18.88
N TYR A 444 -12.16 14.37 -18.46
CA TYR A 444 -11.26 15.17 -19.27
C TYR A 444 -9.87 14.56 -19.20
N SER A 445 -9.18 14.49 -20.33
CA SER A 445 -7.75 14.19 -20.40
C SER A 445 -7.05 15.24 -21.24
N ILE A 446 -6.11 15.95 -20.63
CA ILE A 446 -5.20 16.90 -21.28
C ILE A 446 -3.85 16.22 -21.43
N SER A 447 -3.38 16.09 -22.67
CA SER A 447 -2.16 15.36 -23.01
C SER A 447 -1.36 16.09 -24.08
N ASP A 448 -0.15 15.57 -24.36
CA ASP A 448 0.80 16.11 -25.36
C ASP A 448 1.22 17.57 -25.12
N PHE A 449 1.12 18.06 -23.87
CA PHE A 449 1.57 19.41 -23.52
C PHE A 449 2.94 19.39 -22.87
N ASP A 450 3.78 20.35 -23.27
CA ASP A 450 5.06 20.66 -22.63
C ASP A 450 4.91 21.89 -21.75
N ILE A 451 5.30 21.77 -20.47
CA ILE A 451 5.26 22.87 -19.51
C ILE A 451 6.66 23.17 -18.98
N GLY A 452 7.04 24.45 -19.02
CA GLY A 452 8.34 24.96 -18.59
C GLY A 452 8.55 24.97 -17.08
N ASP A 453 9.82 25.14 -16.67
CA ASP A 453 10.20 25.22 -15.27
C ASP A 453 9.56 26.42 -14.55
N GLY A 454 8.84 26.15 -13.45
CA GLY A 454 8.12 27.15 -12.66
C GLY A 454 6.82 27.66 -13.30
N ARG A 455 6.41 27.08 -14.42
CA ARG A 455 5.19 27.43 -15.14
C ARG A 455 4.00 26.62 -14.66
N SER A 456 2.81 27.16 -14.86
CA SER A 456 1.57 26.63 -14.30
C SER A 456 0.50 26.41 -15.36
N ILE A 457 -0.25 25.34 -15.21
CA ILE A 457 -1.54 25.11 -15.86
C ILE A 457 -2.61 24.99 -14.78
N SER A 458 -3.82 25.46 -15.09
CA SER A 458 -4.98 25.38 -14.22
C SER A 458 -6.19 24.86 -14.98
N PHE A 459 -7.01 24.11 -14.26
CA PHE A 459 -8.28 23.57 -14.70
C PHE A 459 -9.33 23.99 -13.66
N GLU A 460 -10.42 24.58 -14.12
CA GLU A 460 -11.53 24.98 -13.25
C GLU A 460 -12.85 24.60 -13.90
N GLN A 461 -13.71 23.95 -13.12
CA GLN A 461 -15.14 23.82 -13.46
C GLN A 461 -15.94 24.86 -12.70
N ASP A 462 -16.64 25.74 -13.41
CA ASP A 462 -17.55 26.69 -12.79
C ASP A 462 -18.80 25.95 -12.28
N GLU A 463 -19.10 26.09 -10.98
CA GLU A 463 -20.21 25.39 -10.34
C GLU A 463 -21.59 25.90 -10.77
N ASP A 464 -21.69 27.15 -11.24
CA ASP A 464 -22.94 27.80 -11.62
C ASP A 464 -23.30 27.54 -13.08
N THR A 465 -22.31 27.57 -13.98
CA THR A 465 -22.48 27.39 -15.43
C THR A 465 -22.12 26.00 -15.93
N GLY A 466 -21.30 25.25 -15.19
CA GLY A 466 -20.73 23.98 -15.61
C GLY A 466 -19.60 24.11 -16.64
N GLU A 467 -19.25 25.33 -17.04
CA GLU A 467 -18.18 25.60 -18.01
C GLU A 467 -16.82 25.19 -17.45
N ILE A 468 -15.97 24.68 -18.34
CA ILE A 468 -14.58 24.37 -18.00
C ILE A 468 -13.68 25.48 -18.53
N TYR A 469 -12.74 25.89 -17.69
CA TYR A 469 -11.71 26.85 -17.99
C TYR A 469 -10.34 26.17 -17.86
N ILE A 470 -9.55 26.19 -18.94
CA ILE A 470 -8.15 25.75 -18.91
C ILE A 470 -7.29 26.97 -19.22
N GLN A 471 -6.37 27.29 -18.32
CA GLN A 471 -5.48 28.44 -18.44
C GLN A 471 -4.06 28.03 -18.05
N ASP A 472 -3.08 28.47 -18.83
CA ASP A 472 -1.67 28.34 -18.51
C ASP A 472 -0.99 29.72 -18.37
N ASP A 473 0.20 29.74 -17.80
CA ASP A 473 1.06 30.93 -17.70
C ASP A 473 2.37 30.81 -18.51
N ASP A 474 2.46 29.81 -19.39
CA ASP A 474 3.66 29.50 -20.14
C ASP A 474 3.58 30.02 -21.58
N PRO A 475 4.26 31.14 -21.90
CA PRO A 475 4.28 31.65 -23.28
C PRO A 475 5.04 30.75 -24.26
N GLU A 476 5.65 29.67 -23.76
CA GLU A 476 6.32 28.65 -24.59
C GLU A 476 5.56 27.32 -24.57
N MET A 477 4.32 27.26 -24.04
CA MET A 477 3.51 26.05 -24.06
C MET A 477 3.31 25.57 -25.50
N GLU A 478 3.63 24.31 -25.77
CA GLU A 478 3.29 23.69 -27.05
C GLU A 478 1.79 23.34 -27.09
N ASP A 479 1.28 23.14 -28.30
CA ASP A 479 -0.11 22.71 -28.53
C ASP A 479 -0.44 21.46 -27.70
N PHE A 480 -1.68 21.34 -27.23
CA PHE A 480 -2.12 20.16 -26.48
C PHE A 480 -3.35 19.48 -27.05
N ASP A 481 -3.55 18.24 -26.62
CA ASP A 481 -4.72 17.45 -26.95
C ASP A 481 -5.69 17.40 -25.77
N LEU A 482 -6.98 17.53 -26.05
CA LEU A 482 -8.06 17.41 -25.07
C LEU A 482 -9.06 16.35 -25.51
N ASP A 483 -9.17 15.29 -24.72
CA ASP A 483 -10.20 14.27 -24.88
C ASP A 483 -11.25 14.41 -23.77
N ILE A 484 -12.52 14.36 -24.15
CA ILE A 484 -13.66 14.55 -23.26
C ILE A 484 -14.60 13.37 -23.43
N PHE A 485 -15.13 12.89 -22.32
CA PHE A 485 -16.20 11.91 -22.35
C PHE A 485 -17.32 12.27 -21.41
N THR A 486 -18.52 11.89 -21.80
CA THR A 486 -19.71 11.97 -20.97
C THR A 486 -20.31 10.61 -20.73
N ILE A 487 -20.88 10.44 -19.54
CA ILE A 487 -21.75 9.30 -19.24
C ILE A 487 -23.09 9.88 -18.82
N ASP A 488 -24.10 9.67 -19.66
CA ASP A 488 -25.43 10.21 -19.40
C ASP A 488 -26.16 9.47 -18.27
N THR A 489 -27.36 9.93 -17.93
CA THR A 489 -28.20 9.26 -16.93
C THR A 489 -28.70 7.87 -17.38
N GLU A 490 -28.62 7.55 -18.68
CA GLU A 490 -28.90 6.25 -19.28
C GLU A 490 -27.69 5.28 -19.30
N GLY A 491 -26.52 5.79 -18.92
CA GLY A 491 -25.25 5.08 -18.92
C GLY A 491 -24.65 4.93 -20.32
N GLU A 492 -25.11 5.72 -21.28
CA GLU A 492 -24.51 5.81 -22.61
C GLU A 492 -23.28 6.73 -22.55
N VAL A 493 -22.23 6.32 -23.25
CA VAL A 493 -20.93 7.02 -23.26
C VAL A 493 -20.72 7.70 -24.60
N GLU A 494 -20.42 9.00 -24.57
CA GLU A 494 -20.01 9.75 -25.76
C GLU A 494 -18.62 10.35 -25.54
N GLY A 495 -17.77 10.29 -26.59
CA GLY A 495 -16.41 10.79 -26.56
C GLY A 495 -16.16 11.83 -27.66
N ILE A 496 -15.44 12.90 -27.33
CA ILE A 496 -15.04 13.96 -28.26
C ILE A 496 -13.57 14.28 -28.05
N SER A 497 -12.85 14.47 -29.14
CA SER A 497 -11.43 14.82 -29.13
C SER A 497 -11.19 16.16 -29.82
N TYR A 498 -10.30 16.96 -29.25
CA TYR A 498 -9.73 18.16 -29.82
C TYR A 498 -8.20 17.99 -29.84
N LYS A 499 -7.58 18.34 -30.96
CA LYS A 499 -6.16 18.04 -31.22
C LYS A 499 -5.39 19.29 -31.59
N ASN A 500 -4.16 19.43 -31.12
CA ASN A 500 -3.27 20.57 -31.36
C ASN A 500 -3.94 21.92 -31.00
N ILE A 501 -4.48 22.01 -29.79
CA ILE A 501 -5.04 23.26 -29.25
C ILE A 501 -3.88 24.20 -28.90
N ASP A 502 -3.83 25.34 -29.59
CA ASP A 502 -2.93 26.46 -29.30
C ASP A 502 -3.74 27.57 -28.63
N VAL A 503 -3.35 27.94 -27.41
CA VAL A 503 -4.08 28.90 -26.58
C VAL A 503 -3.53 30.33 -26.75
N GLU A 504 -2.42 30.52 -27.47
CA GLU A 504 -1.67 31.78 -27.56
C GLU A 504 -1.23 32.35 -26.19
N ASP A 505 -0.27 33.29 -26.19
CA ASP A 505 0.28 33.87 -24.95
C ASP A 505 -0.82 34.54 -24.08
N GLU A 506 -0.99 34.08 -22.83
CA GLU A 506 -1.97 34.60 -21.85
C GLU A 506 -3.45 34.21 -22.12
N GLY A 507 -3.71 33.36 -23.12
CA GLY A 507 -5.06 32.94 -23.46
C GLY A 507 -5.68 31.91 -22.50
N GLN A 508 -6.93 31.57 -22.79
CA GLN A 508 -7.73 30.60 -22.05
C GLN A 508 -8.58 29.76 -23.01
N VAL A 509 -8.70 28.46 -22.69
CA VAL A 509 -9.73 27.60 -23.28
C VAL A 509 -10.99 27.68 -22.45
N ILE A 510 -12.11 27.91 -23.11
CA ILE A 510 -13.45 27.90 -22.53
C ILE A 510 -14.23 26.76 -23.19
N LEU A 511 -14.61 25.75 -22.41
CA LEU A 511 -15.47 24.67 -22.87
C LEU A 511 -16.90 24.93 -22.39
N HIS A 512 -17.78 25.18 -23.36
CA HIS A 512 -19.19 25.42 -23.11
C HIS A 512 -19.99 24.11 -23.23
N PHE A 513 -20.91 23.92 -22.28
CA PHE A 513 -21.87 22.82 -22.25
C PHE A 513 -23.21 23.35 -22.73
N GLY A 514 -23.56 23.04 -23.98
CA GLY A 514 -24.85 23.43 -24.54
C GLY A 514 -26.02 22.71 -23.85
N ASP A 515 -27.19 23.36 -23.85
CA ASP A 515 -28.45 22.76 -23.37
C ASP A 515 -28.85 21.47 -24.12
N ASP A 516 -28.25 21.21 -25.27
CA ASP A 516 -28.42 20.02 -26.09
C ASP A 516 -27.31 18.96 -25.87
N GLU A 517 -26.57 19.09 -24.77
CA GLU A 517 -25.44 18.23 -24.39
C GLU A 517 -24.28 18.31 -25.38
N SER A 518 -24.26 19.33 -26.26
CA SER A 518 -23.15 19.55 -27.17
C SER A 518 -21.98 20.28 -26.50
N PHE A 519 -20.78 19.79 -26.79
CA PHE A 519 -19.53 20.46 -26.42
C PHE A 519 -19.10 21.42 -27.50
N GLU A 520 -18.87 22.66 -27.13
CA GLU A 520 -18.21 23.66 -27.96
C GLU A 520 -16.99 24.21 -27.23
N LEU A 521 -15.82 24.02 -27.83
CA LEU A 521 -14.57 24.57 -27.31
C LEU A 521 -14.32 25.92 -27.96
N TYR A 522 -13.97 26.90 -27.15
CA TYR A 522 -13.66 28.26 -27.56
C TYR A 522 -12.26 28.63 -27.07
N ILE A 523 -11.55 29.42 -27.88
CA ILE A 523 -10.29 30.06 -27.49
C ILE A 523 -10.58 31.53 -27.21
N ASP A 524 -10.18 31.97 -26.03
CA ASP A 524 -10.10 33.36 -25.61
C ASP A 524 -8.61 33.72 -25.58
N SER A 525 -8.11 34.37 -26.62
CA SER A 525 -6.67 34.57 -26.82
C SER A 525 -6.13 35.75 -26.01
N ASP A 526 -6.99 36.64 -25.50
CA ASP A 526 -6.59 37.78 -24.66
C ASP A 526 -6.96 37.64 -23.18
N GLY A 527 -7.64 36.55 -22.81
CA GLY A 527 -7.97 36.18 -21.44
C GLY A 527 -8.99 37.11 -20.79
N ASP A 528 -9.79 37.83 -21.57
CA ASP A 528 -10.80 38.77 -21.07
C ASP A 528 -12.12 38.09 -20.63
N GLY A 529 -12.20 36.77 -20.80
CA GLY A 529 -13.36 35.92 -20.53
C GLY A 529 -14.35 35.85 -21.71
N ILE A 530 -13.97 36.33 -22.90
CA ILE A 530 -14.79 36.34 -24.10
C ILE A 530 -14.02 35.69 -25.24
N SER A 531 -14.63 34.70 -25.90
CA SER A 531 -13.96 34.07 -27.05
C SER A 531 -13.72 35.04 -28.20
N ASP A 532 -12.48 35.02 -28.70
CA ASP A 532 -12.03 35.76 -29.88
C ASP A 532 -12.33 35.04 -31.21
N SER A 533 -12.76 33.78 -31.13
CA SER A 533 -12.82 32.86 -32.25
C SER A 533 -14.15 32.11 -32.35
N PRO A 534 -14.53 31.59 -33.54
CA PRO A 534 -15.61 30.60 -33.61
C PRO A 534 -15.22 29.32 -32.84
N PRO A 535 -16.19 28.41 -32.58
CA PRO A 535 -15.88 27.15 -31.93
C PRO A 535 -14.74 26.40 -32.64
N TYR A 536 -13.79 25.90 -31.85
CA TYR A 536 -12.67 25.11 -32.31
C TYR A 536 -13.17 23.80 -32.94
N GLU A 537 -12.50 23.35 -34.00
CA GLU A 537 -12.93 22.20 -34.77
C GLU A 537 -12.64 20.88 -34.02
N LYS A 538 -13.66 20.05 -33.86
CA LYS A 538 -13.53 18.70 -33.29
C LYS A 538 -12.67 17.83 -34.21
N SER A 539 -11.86 16.96 -33.63
CA SER A 539 -11.19 15.91 -34.39
C SER A 539 -12.20 14.95 -35.02
N ASN A 540 -11.83 14.38 -36.17
CA ASN A 540 -12.59 13.28 -36.78
C ASN A 540 -12.32 11.92 -36.11
N GLU A 541 -11.34 11.88 -35.20
CA GLU A 541 -11.02 10.71 -34.40
C GLU A 541 -11.85 10.76 -33.11
N SER A 542 -12.68 9.74 -32.90
CA SER A 542 -13.35 9.56 -31.61
C SER A 542 -12.33 9.00 -30.62
N PRO A 543 -12.19 9.59 -29.43
CA PRO A 543 -11.34 8.99 -28.42
C PRO A 543 -11.99 7.66 -28.00
N ASP A 544 -11.14 6.68 -27.72
CA ASP A 544 -11.58 5.37 -27.24
C ASP A 544 -11.46 5.38 -25.72
N TRP A 545 -12.58 5.20 -25.03
CA TRP A 545 -12.61 5.21 -23.58
C TRP A 545 -11.71 4.12 -23.01
N ASP A 546 -11.58 2.98 -23.69
CA ASP A 546 -10.80 1.83 -23.23
C ASP A 546 -9.29 2.13 -23.19
N ASN A 547 -8.82 3.08 -24.03
CA ASN A 547 -7.42 3.51 -24.05
C ASN A 547 -6.97 4.24 -22.77
N TYR A 548 -7.90 4.69 -21.92
CA TYR A 548 -7.59 5.30 -20.62
C TYR A 548 -7.45 4.25 -19.50
N GLY A 549 -7.21 2.97 -19.88
CA GLY A 549 -6.86 1.88 -18.97
C GLY A 549 -8.02 0.97 -18.61
N TYR A 550 -9.05 0.88 -19.44
CA TYR A 550 -10.29 0.15 -19.17
C TYR A 550 -10.51 -0.94 -20.22
N ASP A 551 -9.79 -2.06 -20.14
CA ASP A 551 -10.15 -3.22 -20.95
C ASP A 551 -11.45 -3.84 -20.39
N ASP A 552 -12.63 -3.41 -20.85
CA ASP A 552 -13.90 -4.14 -20.63
C ASP A 552 -13.95 -5.47 -21.42
N ALA A 553 -12.93 -5.74 -22.25
CA ALA A 553 -12.92 -6.81 -23.25
C ALA A 553 -12.90 -8.26 -22.69
N ASP A 554 -12.59 -8.48 -21.42
CA ASP A 554 -12.45 -9.85 -20.87
C ASP A 554 -13.65 -10.36 -20.05
N VAL A 555 -14.72 -9.56 -19.86
CA VAL A 555 -15.88 -10.00 -19.05
C VAL A 555 -16.88 -10.86 -19.85
N SER A 556 -16.83 -10.84 -21.19
CA SER A 556 -17.89 -11.47 -22.02
C SER A 556 -17.70 -12.95 -22.40
N GLU A 557 -16.55 -13.59 -22.12
CA GLU A 557 -16.33 -14.99 -22.55
C GLU A 557 -16.14 -16.03 -21.42
N SER A 558 -16.04 -15.64 -20.14
CA SER A 558 -15.80 -16.62 -19.05
C SER A 558 -17.08 -17.26 -18.45
N SER A 559 -18.27 -16.74 -18.74
CA SER A 559 -19.54 -17.32 -18.25
C SER A 559 -20.14 -18.40 -19.17
N GLY A 560 -19.43 -18.79 -20.24
CA GLY A 560 -19.94 -19.66 -21.30
C GLY A 560 -19.36 -21.08 -21.34
N ASN A 561 -19.32 -21.83 -20.23
CA ASN A 561 -19.05 -23.29 -20.30
C ASN A 561 -20.23 -24.11 -19.80
N SER A 562 -21.25 -24.20 -20.66
CA SER A 562 -22.28 -25.22 -20.59
C SER A 562 -21.63 -26.61 -20.78
N PHE A 563 -21.61 -27.40 -19.72
CA PHE A 563 -21.33 -28.84 -19.80
C PHE A 563 -22.56 -29.54 -20.38
N ASP A 564 -22.58 -29.69 -21.71
CA ASP A 564 -23.43 -30.67 -22.39
C ASP A 564 -22.92 -32.08 -22.07
N ASN A 565 -23.68 -32.84 -21.29
CA ASN A 565 -23.70 -34.30 -21.37
C ASN A 565 -25.13 -34.81 -21.20
N ASN A 566 -25.69 -35.23 -22.33
CA ASN A 566 -26.92 -36.00 -22.45
C ASN A 566 -26.84 -37.31 -21.64
N ASP A 567 -27.76 -37.52 -20.70
CA ASP A 567 -28.60 -38.72 -20.66
C ASP A 567 -29.71 -38.62 -19.59
N ALA A 568 -30.93 -38.90 -20.06
CA ALA A 568 -32.12 -39.45 -19.38
C ALA A 568 -33.13 -38.56 -18.59
N ASP A 569 -34.34 -38.56 -19.17
CA ASP A 569 -35.68 -38.65 -18.56
C ASP A 569 -36.28 -37.50 -17.70
N ASP A 570 -37.06 -36.66 -18.39
CA ASP A 570 -38.49 -36.38 -18.17
C ASP A 570 -39.02 -36.42 -16.71
N SER A 571 -39.12 -35.26 -16.06
CA SER A 571 -40.33 -34.88 -15.30
C SER A 571 -40.35 -33.39 -14.97
N ASP A 572 -41.49 -32.75 -15.27
CA ASP A 572 -41.83 -31.38 -14.92
C ASP A 572 -41.76 -31.12 -13.42
N SER A 573 -40.94 -30.14 -13.01
CA SER A 573 -41.20 -29.30 -11.84
C SER A 573 -40.59 -27.92 -12.03
N GLU A 574 -41.42 -26.89 -11.98
CA GLU A 574 -40.99 -25.49 -11.89
C GLU A 574 -40.06 -25.30 -10.68
N THR A 575 -38.81 -24.94 -10.92
CA THR A 575 -37.90 -24.39 -9.91
C THR A 575 -37.25 -23.13 -10.47
N THR A 576 -37.70 -22.00 -9.94
CA THR A 576 -37.00 -20.71 -10.01
C THR A 576 -35.58 -20.85 -9.45
N TYR A 577 -34.58 -20.60 -10.28
CA TYR A 577 -33.19 -20.43 -9.85
C TYR A 577 -33.03 -19.06 -9.22
N SER A 578 -32.94 -19.01 -7.88
CA SER A 578 -32.39 -17.88 -7.15
C SER A 578 -30.89 -18.12 -6.95
N VAL A 579 -30.06 -17.29 -7.56
CA VAL A 579 -28.63 -17.24 -7.28
C VAL A 579 -28.46 -16.42 -6.00
N ASN A 580 -28.17 -17.08 -4.88
CA ASN A 580 -27.89 -16.43 -3.61
C ASN A 580 -26.39 -16.11 -3.53
N TYR A 581 -26.01 -14.84 -3.68
CA TYR A 581 -24.73 -14.32 -3.21
C TYR A 581 -24.97 -13.13 -2.27
N ALA A 582 -24.32 -13.22 -1.10
CA ALA A 582 -24.35 -12.32 0.05
C ALA A 582 -25.72 -12.10 0.72
N PRO A 583 -26.12 -12.89 1.75
CA PRO A 583 -27.07 -12.38 2.72
C PRO A 583 -26.38 -11.27 3.52
N SER A 584 -27.13 -10.21 3.80
CA SER A 584 -26.84 -9.29 4.91
C SER A 584 -26.44 -10.11 6.13
N TYR A 585 -25.21 -9.92 6.63
CA TYR A 585 -24.76 -10.53 7.86
C TYR A 585 -25.58 -9.95 9.02
N GLU A 586 -26.71 -10.58 9.34
CA GLU A 586 -27.19 -10.54 10.72
C GLU A 586 -26.20 -11.33 11.57
N SER A 587 -25.63 -10.61 12.53
CA SER A 587 -24.74 -11.13 13.57
C SER A 587 -25.45 -12.25 14.36
N GLU A 588 -25.16 -13.50 14.03
CA GLU A 588 -25.42 -14.66 14.89
C GLU A 588 -24.10 -15.33 15.32
N TRP A 589 -23.11 -14.55 15.76
CA TRP A 589 -21.93 -15.09 16.45
C TRP A 589 -21.35 -14.15 17.52
N VAL A 590 -22.18 -13.46 18.31
CA VAL A 590 -21.74 -12.86 19.60
C VAL A 590 -22.95 -12.72 20.53
N ASP A 591 -23.34 -13.75 21.28
CA ASP A 591 -24.42 -13.54 22.28
C ASP A 591 -24.42 -14.47 23.52
N ASP A 592 -23.33 -15.17 23.85
CA ASP A 592 -23.35 -16.01 25.07
C ASP A 592 -22.14 -15.87 26.03
N TYR A 593 -21.24 -14.91 25.82
CA TYR A 593 -20.16 -14.65 26.79
C TYR A 593 -19.76 -13.16 26.86
N ALA A 594 -20.70 -12.29 27.23
CA ALA A 594 -20.38 -10.92 27.65
C ALA A 594 -21.44 -10.33 28.60
N SER A 595 -21.80 -11.04 29.67
CA SER A 595 -22.51 -10.44 30.79
C SER A 595 -21.93 -10.93 32.11
N GLU A 596 -20.81 -10.34 32.51
CA GLU A 596 -20.41 -10.07 33.91
C GLU A 596 -18.94 -9.66 33.93
N ALA A 597 -18.64 -8.40 33.62
CA ALA A 597 -17.61 -7.62 34.29
C ALA A 597 -17.63 -6.18 33.78
N ILE A 598 -17.45 -5.24 34.71
CA ILE A 598 -17.16 -3.81 34.50
C ILE A 598 -18.41 -2.93 34.35
N SER A 599 -19.09 -2.71 35.48
CA SER A 599 -19.73 -1.43 35.77
C SER A 599 -18.89 -0.67 36.79
N GLU A 600 -18.59 0.58 36.46
CA GLU A 600 -18.30 1.72 37.35
C GLU A 600 -16.93 1.79 38.04
N LYS A 601 -16.08 2.70 37.53
CA LYS A 601 -15.40 3.70 38.38
C LYS A 601 -14.87 4.89 37.58
N TYR A 602 -15.63 5.98 37.58
CA TYR A 602 -15.13 7.35 37.52
C TYR A 602 -16.09 8.22 38.32
N GLU A 603 -15.74 8.57 39.55
CA GLU A 603 -16.19 9.81 40.17
C GLU A 603 -15.07 10.42 41.01
N GLU A 604 -15.09 11.75 40.97
CA GLU A 604 -14.10 12.69 41.41
C GLU A 604 -13.94 12.74 42.94
N ASN A 605 -12.74 13.18 43.33
CA ASN A 605 -12.43 13.65 44.66
C ASN A 605 -13.39 14.81 45.05
N ASP A 606 -14.08 14.67 46.18
CA ASP A 606 -14.06 15.76 47.13
C ASP A 606 -14.22 15.28 48.58
N SER A 607 -13.61 16.08 49.44
CA SER A 607 -13.15 15.71 50.76
C SER A 607 -14.17 15.98 51.87
N ASP A 608 -13.98 15.21 52.94
CA ASP A 608 -14.13 15.58 54.34
C ASP A 608 -15.49 15.46 55.08
N HIS A 609 -15.34 14.81 56.23
CA HIS A 609 -16.03 15.00 57.52
C HIS A 609 -17.28 14.15 57.86
N SER A 610 -16.97 13.16 58.71
CA SER A 610 -17.48 12.93 60.08
C SER A 610 -18.85 12.29 60.32
N ASP A 611 -18.78 11.36 61.26
CA ASP A 611 -19.76 10.99 62.29
C ASP A 611 -20.66 9.77 62.08
N ASP A 612 -20.32 8.78 62.92
CA ASP A 612 -21.19 8.05 63.86
C ASP A 612 -21.96 6.80 63.42
N GLY A 613 -21.78 5.76 64.26
CA GLY A 613 -22.80 4.78 64.60
C GLY A 613 -22.54 3.38 64.03
N ASP A 614 -21.72 2.53 64.63
CA ASP A 614 -21.96 1.76 65.88
C ASP A 614 -22.85 0.51 65.67
N TRP A 615 -22.52 -0.54 66.43
CA TRP A 615 -23.23 -1.82 66.69
C TRP A 615 -22.85 -3.08 65.89
N ASP A 616 -21.90 -3.81 66.52
CA ASP A 616 -22.12 -5.09 67.20
C ASP A 616 -22.37 -6.39 66.40
N ASN A 617 -21.35 -7.25 66.55
CA ASN A 617 -21.38 -8.55 67.25
C ASN A 617 -21.32 -9.87 66.47
N ASN A 618 -20.24 -10.59 66.84
CA ASN A 618 -20.14 -11.99 67.22
C ASN A 618 -19.67 -13.02 66.18
N ASP A 619 -18.41 -13.43 66.40
CA ASP A 619 -17.99 -14.74 66.91
C ASP A 619 -18.53 -16.00 66.21
N ASP A 620 -17.62 -16.82 65.67
CA ASP A 620 -17.19 -18.03 66.39
C ASP A 620 -16.00 -18.72 65.70
N ASP A 621 -15.10 -19.20 66.56
CA ASP A 621 -13.85 -19.92 66.34
C ASP A 621 -14.03 -21.39 65.88
N ASP A 622 -12.94 -21.96 65.32
CA ASP A 622 -12.28 -23.22 65.76
C ASP A 622 -11.73 -24.09 64.60
N ASP A 623 -10.41 -23.98 64.42
CA ASP A 623 -9.36 -25.00 64.58
C ASP A 623 -9.50 -26.47 64.07
N SER A 624 -8.38 -26.88 63.47
CA SER A 624 -7.60 -28.12 63.68
C SER A 624 -7.65 -29.29 62.66
N ASP A 625 -6.57 -29.37 61.88
CA ASP A 625 -5.46 -30.35 61.99
C ASP A 625 -5.59 -31.80 61.41
N HIS A 626 -4.41 -32.24 60.92
CA HIS A 626 -3.85 -33.58 60.71
C HIS A 626 -3.85 -34.24 59.32
N GLY A 627 -2.61 -34.55 58.87
CA GLY A 627 -2.30 -35.74 58.07
C GLY A 627 -0.97 -35.76 57.31
N ASP A 628 0.17 -35.82 58.02
CA ASP A 628 1.47 -36.27 57.48
C ASP A 628 1.43 -37.73 57.02
N LEU A 629 2.26 -38.11 56.02
CA LEU A 629 3.03 -39.37 56.01
C LEU A 629 4.20 -39.32 55.00
N ASP A 630 5.38 -39.60 55.53
CA ASP A 630 6.70 -39.75 54.89
C ASP A 630 6.82 -40.97 53.94
N ASN A 631 7.78 -40.93 53.00
CA ASN A 631 8.94 -41.86 53.08
C ASN A 631 10.09 -41.57 52.08
N ASP A 632 11.30 -41.68 52.64
CA ASP A 632 12.64 -41.58 52.05
C ASP A 632 13.11 -42.80 51.23
N ASN A 633 14.05 -42.54 50.30
CA ASN A 633 15.36 -43.23 50.06
C ASN A 633 15.82 -42.95 48.61
N GLY A 634 17.06 -42.57 48.29
CA GLY A 634 18.31 -42.56 49.03
C GLY A 634 19.46 -43.11 48.16
N SER A 635 20.57 -42.34 48.13
CA SER A 635 21.99 -42.69 47.90
C SER A 635 22.57 -42.94 46.48
N ASP A 636 23.41 -41.97 46.07
CA ASP A 636 24.89 -41.99 45.94
C ASP A 636 25.61 -43.04 45.08
N TYR A 637 26.48 -42.54 44.18
CA TYR A 637 27.90 -42.93 44.11
C TYR A 637 28.77 -41.76 43.64
N ASP A 638 29.89 -41.63 44.36
CA ASP A 638 30.94 -40.61 44.35
C ASP A 638 32.23 -41.22 43.75
N ASP A 639 32.98 -40.43 42.97
CA ASP A 639 34.46 -40.34 42.77
C ASP A 639 34.75 -39.70 41.40
N GLY A 640 35.76 -38.85 41.16
CA GLY A 640 36.80 -38.30 42.02
C GLY A 640 38.08 -38.05 41.23
N SER A 641 38.55 -36.78 41.23
CA SER A 641 39.98 -36.37 41.19
C SER A 641 40.72 -36.42 39.82
N ASP A 642 41.72 -35.59 39.47
CA ASP A 642 42.38 -34.43 40.07
C ASP A 642 43.41 -33.82 39.06
N THR A 643 44.01 -32.69 39.46
CA THR A 643 45.25 -32.02 38.99
C THR A 643 45.14 -31.04 37.81
N GLY A 644 45.59 -29.78 37.87
CA GLY A 644 46.26 -29.01 38.93
C GLY A 644 47.13 -27.89 38.33
N SER A 645 47.08 -26.71 38.96
CA SER A 645 48.18 -25.72 39.18
C SER A 645 48.81 -24.92 38.01
N ASP A 646 49.30 -23.67 38.16
CA ASP A 646 49.32 -22.62 39.21
C ASP A 646 49.93 -21.33 38.61
N ASP A 647 49.72 -20.19 39.31
CA ASP A 647 50.57 -18.98 39.44
C ASP A 647 50.83 -18.05 38.23
N SER A 648 50.95 -16.71 38.32
CA SER A 648 51.00 -15.66 39.38
C SER A 648 50.99 -14.31 38.59
N GLY A 649 50.42 -13.17 38.99
CA GLY A 649 50.68 -12.32 40.17
C GLY A 649 50.77 -10.84 39.74
N SER A 650 50.00 -9.95 40.41
CA SER A 650 50.33 -8.58 40.95
C SER A 650 51.22 -7.61 40.14
N ASP A 651 51.15 -6.28 40.19
CA ASP A 651 50.39 -5.20 40.85
C ASP A 651 50.92 -3.88 40.23
N ASP A 652 50.20 -2.77 40.40
CA ASP A 652 50.69 -1.38 40.65
C ASP A 652 50.03 -0.22 39.85
N SER A 653 49.10 0.44 40.54
CA SER A 653 49.19 1.83 41.06
C SER A 653 49.40 3.05 40.11
N ALA A 654 48.31 3.82 39.98
CA ALA A 654 48.12 5.24 40.38
C ALA A 654 48.73 6.45 39.61
N ASN A 655 47.82 7.42 39.40
CA ASN A 655 47.92 8.90 39.47
C ASN A 655 48.64 9.75 38.38
N ASP A 656 47.83 10.36 37.51
CA ASP A 656 47.50 11.81 37.38
C ASP A 656 48.62 12.87 37.08
N PRO A 657 48.30 14.16 36.79
CA PRO A 657 48.21 14.74 35.44
C PRO A 657 49.12 15.99 35.24
N ASP A 658 49.11 16.58 34.04
CA ASP A 658 49.16 18.05 33.76
C ASP A 658 49.80 18.37 32.39
N SER A 659 49.11 19.17 31.58
CA SER A 659 49.60 20.51 31.17
C SER A 659 48.73 21.10 30.05
N SER A 660 47.92 22.06 30.48
CA SER A 660 47.50 23.31 29.84
C SER A 660 48.21 23.82 28.57
N GLY A 661 47.43 24.54 27.75
CA GLY A 661 47.92 25.46 26.72
C GLY A 661 46.80 26.11 25.88
N SER A 662 46.28 27.22 26.39
CA SER A 662 45.47 28.29 25.75
C SER A 662 46.11 28.80 24.42
N ASP A 663 45.50 29.56 23.51
CA ASP A 663 44.53 30.65 23.64
C ASP A 663 44.13 31.19 22.23
N SER A 664 42.95 31.83 22.18
CA SER A 664 42.60 33.05 21.40
C SER A 664 42.45 33.07 19.84
N SER A 665 41.21 33.45 19.42
CA SER A 665 40.76 34.51 18.48
C SER A 665 41.48 34.70 17.12
N ASP A 666 40.85 35.00 15.99
CA ASP A 666 39.85 36.04 15.71
C ASP A 666 39.52 36.00 14.20
N GLY A 667 38.42 36.63 13.75
CA GLY A 667 38.38 37.23 12.40
C GLY A 667 37.34 36.71 11.41
N SER A 668 36.18 37.35 11.45
CA SER A 668 35.24 37.57 10.34
C SER A 668 35.90 38.03 9.03
N ASP A 669 35.39 37.60 7.88
CA ASP A 669 35.18 38.52 6.76
C ASP A 669 34.04 38.07 5.83
N SER A 670 33.33 39.05 5.31
CA SER A 670 32.14 39.01 4.50
C SER A 670 32.44 39.46 3.06
N GLY A 671 31.72 38.90 2.09
CA GLY A 671 31.50 39.51 0.76
C GLY A 671 32.19 38.78 -0.39
N TYR A 672 31.44 38.06 -1.21
CA TYR A 672 30.68 38.58 -2.35
C TYR A 672 29.56 37.62 -2.73
#